data_AF-X0HR66-F1
#
_entry.id   AF-X0HR66-F1
#
_cell.length_a   1.000
_cell.length_b   1.000
_cell.length_c   1.000
_cell.angle_alpha   90.00
_cell.angle_beta   90.00
_cell.angle_gamma   90.00
#
_symmetry.space_group_name_H-M   'P 1'
#
loop_
_entity.id
_entity.type
_entity.pdbx_description
1 polymer ?
#
loop_
_entity_poly.entity_id
_entity_poly.type
_entity_poly.pdbx_seq_one_letter_code
_entity_poly.pdbx_strand_id
1 'polypeptide(L)'
;MARTNNEQQASDLSQGHINEPENGPEMEHPSSAPKTSRRQSQRGSSYRRNSFKFAKGQSRQDTLDSDSDSDPEKPVVRRQEASDHQEKPTKQQDRESLMKALGQSSWATFEEYKAANAEKINRCYKADQNKNILHWLSVHLPSHLTHEGSKNLHWLVSVVVEFEPTIVTMTTMDSQKTNCLHTAMENERFDLIESLLKTSPDEALRKAISQGNHCNETCLHLAVRLGSPGVGIIMQLLEKADAKAILQQRAYTFEEDRSNHRNTVLHDFVHINVCFAQGYRKTLKRFIQLCPEALKVSNAARESPFQYHISTRDKVHPDWQGVEFSSPNEGYEKNKETAARVGRLLLNEAFSQSTWEDACSCLYGEKSFDQATTFRPAAPITKRIDRSHSFLNFYPILSYVELVLARPEPPDLRHDTSLHLSGKHEDSSTASGWAERTDSVKRVFSWFRKQQKVKRILNLVVIDDAESPCSDEVIVECLRDFDVRYLNWTKDDLCIEVLHTAGLSSVKELWLQWSGRNSVLYSWSCKDTGLAKLQKLEMVHIHTRAGVESTRMNKKNLESFNVRLKESVDSVQIDEYRKDLTKRVTKALEVDLAPLGSKVQRSMSEWTGGPDYVQIAKAGKGEPPPMIEATIAGFEARAMFNRKDTKGLREIRVDDASHENPNEGNGSKRTDRQEQNSPRGHRWLDAARRLKTAINIHKQNNQLTVRPIRVALLDDGVTPSELVVPGVLKDGWPLPSTSRLHSSKPYYSSEQGHGTKMARLLYFMCPFISIYVAKIDMYREHDASAAMSAANAINWAISKHVDIISMSWTVKEVKYGPDSNQKAITALERAIQAAANDDILLFCAVQDSSHYESNEQSFPQKSDTKKLIIVGSADEDGDRSKFVNENSFNYLFPGEIVIPEILTEDDKGSSVATAVAAGTAAMILWCAEYHSLATKSNKNGKGDQGSLGKAPDTTFSANLSILEESETGLRTTPEWDFRRDRRMSALFDALKPEKDKFVDITSTINAVMTSIDEFHETDLETQKSCIEEFVLMCKGNLPLNRR
;
A
#
# COMPACT_ATOMS: atom_id res chain seq x y z
N MET A 1 -28.63 22.03 47.53
CA MET A 1 -28.56 21.98 49.02
C MET A 1 -27.69 20.78 49.38
N ALA A 2 -26.83 20.79 50.40
CA ALA A 2 -26.21 21.89 51.13
C ALA A 2 -25.11 21.34 52.05
N ARG A 3 -23.95 22.05 52.17
CA ARG A 3 -23.11 22.17 53.40
C ARG A 3 -22.44 20.89 53.97
N THR A 4 -21.30 20.91 54.68
CA THR A 4 -20.31 21.95 55.06
C THR A 4 -19.06 21.28 55.67
N ASN A 5 -17.86 21.84 55.41
CA ASN A 5 -16.76 22.11 56.39
C ASN A 5 -16.14 20.91 57.19
N ASN A 6 -15.02 20.94 57.94
CA ASN A 6 -13.78 21.75 58.16
C ASN A 6 -12.89 20.92 59.17
N GLU A 7 -11.63 21.18 59.60
CA GLU A 7 -10.56 22.17 59.34
C GLU A 7 -9.20 21.74 59.98
N GLN A 8 -8.10 22.47 59.70
CA GLN A 8 -6.95 22.77 60.61
C GLN A 8 -5.99 21.61 61.05
N GLN A 9 -4.72 21.82 61.48
CA GLN A 9 -3.86 23.03 61.63
C GLN A 9 -2.34 22.71 61.66
N ALA A 10 -1.50 23.74 61.39
CA ALA A 10 -0.16 24.13 61.95
C ALA A 10 0.96 23.08 62.23
N SER A 11 2.28 23.39 62.20
CA SER A 11 3.16 24.48 61.68
C SER A 11 4.62 23.90 61.61
N ASP A 12 5.80 24.54 61.55
CA ASP A 12 6.41 25.90 61.59
C ASP A 12 7.86 25.76 60.98
N LEU A 13 8.84 26.68 60.87
CA LEU A 13 9.12 28.08 61.29
C LEU A 13 10.16 28.72 60.31
N SER A 14 10.69 29.93 60.58
CA SER A 14 11.82 30.61 59.88
C SER A 14 13.22 30.02 60.22
N GLN A 15 14.37 30.30 59.58
CA GLN A 15 14.93 31.45 58.81
C GLN A 15 15.88 30.94 57.68
N GLY A 16 16.48 31.72 56.76
CA GLY A 16 16.40 33.16 56.40
C GLY A 16 17.75 33.74 55.88
N HIS A 17 17.73 34.72 54.94
CA HIS A 17 18.86 35.40 54.26
C HIS A 17 19.76 34.51 53.35
N ILE A 18 20.22 34.88 52.14
CA ILE A 18 20.02 36.03 51.21
C ILE A 18 20.53 35.54 49.80
N ASN A 19 20.25 36.08 48.60
CA ASN A 19 19.85 37.42 48.12
C ASN A 19 18.90 37.36 46.89
N GLU A 20 18.46 38.53 46.42
CA GLU A 20 17.78 38.86 45.14
C GLU A 20 18.79 39.30 44.05
N PRO A 21 18.41 39.80 42.83
CA PRO A 21 17.09 40.00 42.16
C PRO A 21 17.05 39.30 40.75
N GLU A 22 16.13 39.42 39.76
CA GLU A 22 14.80 40.05 39.47
C GLU A 22 14.26 39.41 38.14
N ASN A 23 13.04 39.57 37.59
CA ASN A 23 11.73 40.10 38.04
C ASN A 23 10.58 39.32 37.32
N GLY A 24 9.32 39.47 37.76
CA GLY A 24 8.18 38.60 37.43
C GLY A 24 7.00 39.17 36.58
N PRO A 25 5.82 38.49 36.58
CA PRO A 25 4.65 38.77 35.70
C PRO A 25 3.38 39.25 36.48
N GLU A 26 2.16 38.86 36.01
CA GLU A 26 0.82 39.03 36.63
C GLU A 26 0.13 40.43 36.43
N MET A 27 -1.20 40.66 36.54
CA MET A 27 -2.40 39.81 36.73
C MET A 27 -3.74 40.48 36.23
N GLU A 28 -4.87 39.78 36.46
CA GLU A 28 -6.26 40.27 36.75
C GLU A 28 -7.36 40.54 35.67
N HIS A 29 -8.62 40.47 36.16
CA HIS A 29 -9.95 40.55 35.49
C HIS A 29 -10.94 41.35 36.40
N PRO A 30 -12.08 41.89 35.89
CA PRO A 30 -13.36 41.31 36.37
C PRO A 30 -14.63 41.41 35.45
N SER A 31 -15.47 40.36 35.52
CA SER A 31 -16.96 40.28 35.45
C SER A 31 -17.85 41.16 34.54
N SER A 32 -18.79 40.54 33.79
CA SER A 32 -20.26 40.60 34.02
C SER A 32 -21.10 39.98 32.86
N ALA A 33 -22.42 39.76 33.08
CA ALA A 33 -23.41 39.18 32.15
C ALA A 33 -24.85 39.55 32.64
N PRO A 34 -26.00 39.06 32.07
CA PRO A 34 -26.29 38.33 30.82
C PRO A 34 -27.51 38.90 30.02
N LYS A 35 -27.94 38.26 28.90
CA LYS A 35 -29.37 37.92 28.57
C LYS A 35 -29.65 37.40 27.13
N THR A 36 -30.44 36.32 27.03
CA THR A 36 -31.53 35.97 26.03
C THR A 36 -31.38 36.23 24.51
N SER A 37 -31.88 35.40 23.57
CA SER A 37 -32.50 34.06 23.58
C SER A 37 -32.81 33.57 22.14
N ARG A 38 -33.15 32.26 21.96
CA ARG A 38 -34.07 31.63 20.95
C ARG A 38 -34.19 32.26 19.53
N ARG A 39 -34.24 31.49 18.42
CA ARG A 39 -34.91 30.18 18.22
C ARG A 39 -34.45 29.48 16.91
N GLN A 40 -34.94 28.27 16.65
CA GLN A 40 -34.69 27.45 15.46
C GLN A 40 -35.34 28.01 14.17
N SER A 41 -34.76 27.74 12.99
CA SER A 41 -35.43 26.93 11.94
C SER A 41 -34.56 26.55 10.72
N GLN A 42 -34.40 25.24 10.52
CA GLN A 42 -34.34 24.47 9.25
C GLN A 42 -33.82 25.02 7.89
N ARG A 43 -33.09 24.11 7.22
CA ARG A 43 -33.04 23.80 5.77
C ARG A 43 -32.26 24.70 4.79
N GLY A 44 -31.44 24.04 3.98
CA GLY A 44 -31.05 24.47 2.63
C GLY A 44 -29.76 25.28 2.54
N SER A 45 -28.62 24.61 2.37
CA SER A 45 -27.37 25.27 1.93
C SER A 45 -26.94 24.73 0.57
N SER A 46 -27.04 25.58 -0.45
CA SER A 46 -26.47 25.34 -1.78
C SER A 46 -25.02 25.82 -1.78
N TYR A 47 -24.07 25.01 -2.28
CA TYR A 47 -22.68 25.45 -2.47
C TYR A 47 -22.59 26.57 -3.52
N ARG A 48 -22.51 27.82 -3.04
CA ARG A 48 -22.17 29.00 -3.85
C ARG A 48 -20.70 29.34 -3.68
N ARG A 49 -20.10 29.89 -4.74
CA ARG A 49 -18.77 30.50 -4.72
C ARG A 49 -18.72 31.62 -3.69
N ASN A 50 -17.78 31.57 -2.75
CA ASN A 50 -17.38 32.72 -1.94
C ASN A 50 -16.17 33.39 -2.58
N SER A 51 -16.40 34.54 -3.21
CA SER A 51 -15.34 35.47 -3.62
C SER A 51 -15.12 36.50 -2.51
N PHE A 52 -13.93 36.53 -1.90
CA PHE A 52 -13.59 37.53 -0.89
C PHE A 52 -13.56 38.94 -1.50
N LYS A 53 -14.31 39.86 -0.90
CA LYS A 53 -14.20 41.30 -1.15
C LYS A 53 -13.77 42.00 0.13
N PHE A 54 -12.63 42.69 0.10
CA PHE A 54 -12.34 43.75 1.06
C PHE A 54 -12.93 45.07 0.57
N ALA A 55 -13.61 45.80 1.45
CA ALA A 55 -14.18 47.11 1.15
C ALA A 55 -13.22 48.24 1.53
N LYS A 56 -13.24 49.36 0.78
CA LYS A 56 -12.55 50.60 1.16
C LYS A 56 -13.45 51.44 2.09
N GLY A 57 -12.89 51.94 3.19
CA GLY A 57 -13.42 53.07 3.95
C GLY A 57 -12.72 54.38 3.56
N GLN A 58 -13.33 55.54 3.84
CA GLN A 58 -12.78 56.85 3.47
C GLN A 58 -12.62 57.81 4.66
N SER A 59 -11.39 58.32 4.80
CA SER A 59 -11.02 59.73 5.04
C SER A 59 -11.41 60.49 6.33
N ARG A 60 -10.48 61.39 6.70
CA ARG A 60 -10.60 62.59 7.57
C ARG A 60 -10.64 62.38 9.10
N GLN A 61 -10.23 63.34 9.93
CA GLN A 61 -9.24 64.45 9.84
C GLN A 61 -9.18 65.11 11.25
N ASP A 62 -8.03 65.67 11.67
CA ASP A 62 -7.79 66.70 12.73
C ASP A 62 -6.29 66.60 13.15
N THR A 63 -5.40 67.58 12.92
CA THR A 63 -5.12 68.85 13.64
C THR A 63 -4.59 68.71 15.08
N LEU A 64 -3.34 69.16 15.31
CA LEU A 64 -2.95 70.13 16.35
C LEU A 64 -1.45 70.50 16.25
N ASP A 65 -1.10 71.69 16.74
CA ASP A 65 0.22 72.34 16.63
C ASP A 65 1.05 72.27 17.93
N SER A 66 2.37 72.48 17.82
CA SER A 66 3.14 73.29 18.80
C SER A 66 4.59 73.53 18.33
N ASP A 67 5.07 74.77 18.47
CA ASP A 67 6.32 75.32 17.93
C ASP A 67 7.63 74.92 18.67
N SER A 68 8.75 75.39 18.08
CA SER A 68 9.91 76.07 18.72
C SER A 68 11.29 75.38 18.66
N ASP A 69 12.42 76.11 18.60
CA ASP A 69 12.75 77.41 17.97
C ASP A 69 14.29 77.59 17.97
N SER A 70 14.89 78.15 16.90
CA SER A 70 16.19 78.87 16.91
C SER A 70 16.70 79.22 15.49
N ASP A 71 16.54 80.48 15.08
CA ASP A 71 17.33 81.20 14.05
C ASP A 71 18.69 81.69 14.71
N PRO A 72 19.61 82.46 14.08
CA PRO A 72 19.83 82.78 12.66
C PRO A 72 21.30 82.69 12.17
N GLU A 73 21.55 82.80 10.86
CA GLU A 73 22.38 83.89 10.30
C GLU A 73 22.22 84.07 8.76
N LYS A 74 22.69 85.22 8.24
CA LYS A 74 22.51 85.76 6.88
C LYS A 74 23.86 86.28 6.34
N PRO A 75 23.99 86.88 5.13
CA PRO A 75 23.19 86.85 3.87
C PRO A 75 24.04 86.30 2.66
N VAL A 76 23.68 86.32 1.36
CA VAL A 76 23.69 87.48 0.41
C VAL A 76 23.27 87.06 -1.03
N VAL A 77 22.30 87.77 -1.61
CA VAL A 77 22.06 88.10 -3.06
C VAL A 77 21.87 86.99 -4.13
N ARG A 78 20.59 86.87 -4.53
CA ARG A 78 20.03 86.87 -5.92
C ARG A 78 20.86 86.30 -7.11
N ARG A 79 20.17 85.47 -7.90
CA ARG A 79 19.53 85.91 -9.17
C ARG A 79 18.23 85.16 -9.43
N GLN A 80 17.28 85.81 -10.11
CA GLN A 80 16.11 85.16 -10.70
C GLN A 80 16.42 84.87 -12.17
N GLU A 81 16.11 83.67 -12.62
CA GLU A 81 15.75 83.42 -14.03
C GLU A 81 14.46 82.59 -14.02
N ALA A 82 13.49 82.98 -14.84
CA ALA A 82 12.22 82.29 -14.93
C ALA A 82 12.36 81.09 -15.88
N SER A 83 11.89 79.92 -15.43
CA SER A 83 11.84 78.70 -16.24
C SER A 83 10.46 78.07 -16.08
N ASP A 84 9.71 77.95 -17.18
CA ASP A 84 8.43 77.25 -17.21
C ASP A 84 8.64 75.76 -16.92
N HIS A 85 8.58 75.42 -15.64
CA HIS A 85 8.53 74.04 -15.18
C HIS A 85 7.11 73.50 -15.37
N GLN A 86 6.78 73.11 -16.60
CA GLN A 86 5.73 72.11 -16.80
C GLN A 86 6.11 70.85 -16.02
N GLU A 87 5.35 70.51 -14.98
CA GLU A 87 5.56 69.28 -14.24
C GLU A 87 5.49 68.09 -15.20
N LYS A 88 6.58 67.32 -15.28
CA LYS A 88 6.62 66.13 -16.12
C LYS A 88 5.57 65.13 -15.60
N PRO A 89 4.72 64.57 -16.48
CA PRO A 89 3.65 63.69 -16.04
C PRO A 89 4.20 62.50 -15.25
N THR A 90 3.52 62.17 -14.15
CA THR A 90 3.92 61.05 -13.31
C THR A 90 3.81 59.72 -14.07
N LYS A 91 4.60 58.72 -13.65
CA LYS A 91 4.55 57.36 -14.24
C LYS A 91 3.15 56.75 -14.25
N GLN A 92 2.29 57.15 -13.30
CA GLN A 92 0.90 56.70 -13.26
C GLN A 92 0.01 57.44 -14.28
N GLN A 93 0.15 58.77 -14.43
CA GLN A 93 -0.58 59.52 -15.46
C GLN A 93 -0.22 59.07 -16.88
N ASP A 94 1.06 58.77 -17.17
CA ASP A 94 1.45 58.19 -18.47
C ASP A 94 0.85 56.78 -18.67
N ARG A 95 0.80 55.93 -17.64
CA ARG A 95 0.15 54.60 -17.68
C ARG A 95 -1.37 54.72 -17.94
N GLU A 96 -2.04 55.64 -17.26
CA GLU A 96 -3.46 55.93 -17.48
C GLU A 96 -3.74 56.60 -18.84
N SER A 97 -2.77 57.33 -19.40
CA SER A 97 -2.83 57.84 -20.79
C SER A 97 -2.76 56.70 -21.80
N LEU A 98 -1.82 55.75 -21.63
CA LEU A 98 -1.71 54.55 -22.47
C LEU A 98 -2.99 53.69 -22.40
N MET A 99 -3.62 53.58 -21.23
CA MET A 99 -4.92 52.91 -21.09
C MET A 99 -6.05 53.59 -21.86
N LYS A 100 -6.13 54.92 -21.83
CA LYS A 100 -7.14 55.67 -22.58
C LYS A 100 -6.93 55.53 -24.10
N ALA A 101 -5.67 55.41 -24.55
CA ALA A 101 -5.33 55.19 -25.95
C ALA A 101 -5.77 53.82 -26.50
N LEU A 102 -5.94 52.79 -25.65
CA LEU A 102 -6.42 51.47 -26.12
C LEU A 102 -7.80 51.54 -26.78
N GLY A 103 -8.64 52.51 -26.43
CA GLY A 103 -9.97 52.72 -27.02
C GLY A 103 -10.03 53.74 -28.17
N GLN A 104 -8.89 54.21 -28.70
CA GLN A 104 -8.84 55.31 -29.67
C GLN A 104 -8.42 54.83 -31.06
N SER A 105 -9.30 55.03 -32.04
CA SER A 105 -9.19 54.56 -33.44
C SER A 105 -8.33 55.50 -34.31
N SER A 106 -7.18 55.95 -33.81
CA SER A 106 -6.42 57.09 -34.38
C SER A 106 -5.11 56.73 -35.09
N TRP A 107 -4.79 55.44 -35.25
CA TRP A 107 -3.50 54.96 -35.78
C TRP A 107 -3.74 53.95 -36.90
N ALA A 108 -3.13 54.16 -38.06
CA ALA A 108 -3.26 53.29 -39.23
C ALA A 108 -2.21 52.17 -39.25
N THR A 109 -1.03 52.40 -38.66
CA THR A 109 0.06 51.41 -38.62
C THR A 109 0.69 51.22 -37.24
N PHE A 110 1.36 50.08 -37.06
CA PHE A 110 2.13 49.75 -35.86
C PHE A 110 3.25 50.76 -35.56
N GLU A 111 3.96 51.22 -36.60
CA GLU A 111 5.07 52.17 -36.45
C GLU A 111 4.58 53.58 -36.06
N GLU A 112 3.40 54.02 -36.50
CA GLU A 112 2.77 55.25 -35.99
C GLU A 112 2.48 55.16 -34.49
N TYR A 113 1.86 54.06 -34.04
CA TYR A 113 1.54 53.84 -32.63
C TYR A 113 2.81 53.79 -31.76
N LYS A 114 3.86 53.13 -32.27
CA LYS A 114 5.18 53.01 -31.65
C LYS A 114 5.87 54.36 -31.53
N ALA A 115 5.95 55.14 -32.62
CA ALA A 115 6.51 56.48 -32.62
C ALA A 115 5.77 57.44 -31.66
N ALA A 116 4.44 57.42 -31.65
CA ALA A 116 3.61 58.29 -30.81
C ALA A 116 3.68 57.99 -29.31
N ASN A 117 4.12 56.79 -28.90
CA ASN A 117 4.09 56.35 -27.51
C ASN A 117 5.47 55.97 -26.92
N ALA A 118 6.55 55.95 -27.72
CA ALA A 118 7.88 55.51 -27.31
C ALA A 118 8.38 56.15 -26.00
N GLU A 119 8.29 57.48 -25.85
CA GLU A 119 8.70 58.16 -24.61
C GLU A 119 7.88 57.71 -23.40
N LYS A 120 6.54 57.65 -23.53
CA LYS A 120 5.65 57.27 -22.44
C LYS A 120 5.95 55.84 -21.99
N ILE A 121 6.10 54.93 -22.95
CA ILE A 121 6.44 53.53 -22.69
C ILE A 121 7.77 53.43 -21.94
N ASN A 122 8.80 54.17 -22.37
CA ASN A 122 10.10 54.20 -21.71
C ASN A 122 10.02 54.76 -20.27
N ARG A 123 9.26 55.85 -20.04
CA ARG A 123 9.01 56.39 -18.67
C ARG A 123 8.23 55.42 -17.77
N CYS A 124 7.28 54.67 -18.34
CA CYS A 124 6.46 53.68 -17.63
C CYS A 124 7.14 52.31 -17.44
N TYR A 125 8.29 52.10 -18.09
CA TYR A 125 8.88 50.80 -18.38
C TYR A 125 9.15 49.97 -17.11
N LYS A 126 9.86 50.56 -16.14
CA LYS A 126 10.05 50.03 -14.78
C LYS A 126 9.49 51.00 -13.74
N ALA A 127 8.63 50.48 -12.86
CA ALA A 127 8.23 51.14 -11.62
C ALA A 127 8.78 50.38 -10.42
N ASP A 128 8.53 50.92 -9.24
CA ASP A 128 9.09 50.46 -7.98
C ASP A 128 8.67 49.00 -7.67
N GLN A 129 9.47 48.30 -6.87
CA GLN A 129 9.30 46.86 -6.60
C GLN A 129 9.30 45.96 -7.86
N ASN A 130 9.96 46.39 -8.94
CA ASN A 130 10.05 45.70 -10.25
C ASN A 130 8.73 45.59 -11.05
N LYS A 131 7.66 46.29 -10.66
CA LYS A 131 6.34 46.20 -11.31
C LYS A 131 6.33 46.95 -12.65
N ASN A 132 6.80 46.24 -13.68
CA ASN A 132 6.82 46.70 -15.07
C ASN A 132 5.40 46.96 -15.62
N ILE A 133 5.30 47.57 -16.79
CA ILE A 133 4.02 47.95 -17.39
C ILE A 133 3.06 46.77 -17.61
N LEU A 134 3.55 45.56 -17.89
CA LEU A 134 2.73 44.37 -18.14
C LEU A 134 2.02 43.86 -16.86
N HIS A 135 2.70 43.89 -15.72
CA HIS A 135 2.06 43.59 -14.41
C HIS A 135 0.94 44.59 -14.11
N TRP A 136 1.14 45.87 -14.46
CA TRP A 136 0.15 46.91 -14.21
C TRP A 136 -1.06 46.78 -15.16
N LEU A 137 -0.85 46.47 -16.44
CA LEU A 137 -1.93 46.14 -17.38
C LEU A 137 -2.79 44.96 -16.91
N SER A 138 -2.16 43.92 -16.34
CA SER A 138 -2.86 42.74 -15.81
C SER A 138 -3.94 43.07 -14.77
N VAL A 139 -3.80 44.21 -14.06
CA VAL A 139 -4.74 44.68 -13.02
C VAL A 139 -5.67 45.80 -13.52
N HIS A 140 -5.25 46.62 -14.49
CA HIS A 140 -5.94 47.87 -14.86
C HIS A 140 -6.66 47.85 -16.22
N LEU A 141 -6.55 46.76 -17.01
CA LEU A 141 -7.32 46.59 -18.25
C LEU A 141 -8.85 46.51 -17.99
N PRO A 142 -9.72 47.03 -18.87
CA PRO A 142 -11.17 46.84 -18.79
C PRO A 142 -11.58 45.37 -18.75
N SER A 143 -12.70 45.05 -18.10
CA SER A 143 -13.23 43.67 -17.98
C SER A 143 -13.58 43.04 -19.32
N HIS A 144 -13.97 43.85 -20.30
CA HIS A 144 -14.18 43.46 -21.69
C HIS A 144 -13.51 44.50 -22.60
N LEU A 145 -12.65 44.05 -23.50
CA LEU A 145 -12.07 44.89 -24.56
C LEU A 145 -12.97 44.82 -25.80
N THR A 146 -13.01 45.90 -26.58
CA THR A 146 -13.52 45.83 -27.96
C THR A 146 -12.51 45.09 -28.84
N HIS A 147 -12.93 44.61 -30.00
CA HIS A 147 -12.02 44.01 -30.99
C HIS A 147 -10.85 44.95 -31.37
N GLU A 148 -11.13 46.26 -31.44
CA GLU A 148 -10.12 47.29 -31.65
C GLU A 148 -9.22 47.50 -30.42
N GLY A 149 -9.79 47.49 -29.21
CA GLY A 149 -9.03 47.51 -27.96
C GLY A 149 -8.10 46.31 -27.78
N SER A 150 -8.49 45.12 -28.28
CA SER A 150 -7.63 43.94 -28.31
C SER A 150 -6.47 44.09 -29.31
N LYS A 151 -6.69 44.73 -30.47
CA LYS A 151 -5.61 45.06 -31.42
C LYS A 151 -4.63 46.08 -30.85
N ASN A 152 -5.14 47.16 -30.25
CA ASN A 152 -4.33 48.19 -29.60
C ASN A 152 -3.55 47.61 -28.41
N LEU A 153 -4.13 46.68 -27.66
CA LEU A 153 -3.40 45.94 -26.61
C LEU A 153 -2.28 45.07 -27.20
N HIS A 154 -2.55 44.33 -28.27
CA HIS A 154 -1.55 43.52 -28.95
C HIS A 154 -0.39 44.38 -29.47
N TRP A 155 -0.66 45.55 -30.08
CA TRP A 155 0.37 46.52 -30.47
C TRP A 155 1.16 47.06 -29.27
N LEU A 156 0.50 47.46 -28.18
CA LEU A 156 1.19 47.93 -26.97
C LEU A 156 2.11 46.86 -26.39
N VAL A 157 1.65 45.60 -26.32
CA VAL A 157 2.45 44.47 -25.85
C VAL A 157 3.63 44.21 -26.80
N SER A 158 3.42 44.23 -28.13
CA SER A 158 4.50 44.12 -29.12
C SER A 158 5.59 45.18 -28.93
N VAL A 159 5.24 46.48 -28.84
CA VAL A 159 6.24 47.56 -28.64
C VAL A 159 7.00 47.38 -27.32
N VAL A 160 6.30 47.03 -26.24
CA VAL A 160 6.90 46.82 -24.91
C VAL A 160 7.87 45.64 -24.90
N VAL A 161 7.57 44.58 -25.64
CA VAL A 161 8.40 43.37 -25.76
C VAL A 161 9.56 43.57 -26.74
N GLU A 162 9.37 44.31 -27.83
CA GLU A 162 10.43 44.67 -28.78
C GLU A 162 11.52 45.53 -28.12
N PHE A 163 11.11 46.46 -27.24
CA PHE A 163 12.02 47.38 -26.54
C PHE A 163 12.97 46.69 -25.54
N GLU A 164 12.51 45.62 -24.87
CA GLU A 164 13.32 44.82 -23.95
C GLU A 164 12.69 43.42 -23.81
N PRO A 165 13.16 42.42 -24.59
CA PRO A 165 12.50 41.12 -24.68
C PRO A 165 12.53 40.30 -23.39
N THR A 166 13.41 40.61 -22.43
CA THR A 166 13.46 39.91 -21.14
C THR A 166 12.36 40.34 -20.16
N ILE A 167 11.57 41.38 -20.48
CA ILE A 167 10.53 41.96 -19.62
C ILE A 167 9.57 40.91 -19.02
N VAL A 168 9.18 39.91 -19.80
CA VAL A 168 8.23 38.87 -19.35
C VAL A 168 8.81 37.93 -18.30
N THR A 169 10.15 37.88 -18.19
CA THR A 169 10.89 37.08 -17.19
C THR A 169 11.21 37.87 -15.92
N MET A 170 10.86 39.15 -15.85
CA MET A 170 11.02 39.95 -14.64
C MET A 170 9.97 39.57 -13.60
N THR A 171 10.41 39.16 -12.42
CA THR A 171 9.56 38.95 -11.24
C THR A 171 9.49 40.20 -10.36
N THR A 172 8.39 40.36 -9.62
CA THR A 172 8.24 41.37 -8.57
C THR A 172 9.26 41.19 -7.44
N MET A 173 9.65 42.29 -6.79
CA MET A 173 10.47 42.27 -5.56
C MET A 173 9.63 42.21 -4.27
N ASP A 174 8.30 42.10 -4.38
CA ASP A 174 7.45 41.86 -3.21
C ASP A 174 7.46 40.38 -2.80
N SER A 175 6.73 40.06 -1.72
CA SER A 175 6.66 38.70 -1.18
C SER A 175 6.08 37.67 -2.13
N GLN A 176 5.41 38.08 -3.23
CA GLN A 176 4.71 37.19 -4.15
C GLN A 176 5.61 36.63 -5.25
N LYS A 177 6.68 37.35 -5.63
CA LYS A 177 7.66 37.00 -6.68
C LYS A 177 7.05 36.59 -8.02
N THR A 178 5.86 37.09 -8.34
CA THR A 178 5.14 36.81 -9.60
C THR A 178 5.82 37.49 -10.78
N ASN A 179 5.73 36.92 -11.98
CA ASN A 179 5.97 37.64 -13.24
C ASN A 179 4.62 38.04 -13.88
N CYS A 180 4.66 38.79 -14.98
CA CYS A 180 3.44 39.33 -15.60
C CYS A 180 2.45 38.27 -16.09
N LEU A 181 2.90 37.06 -16.47
CA LEU A 181 1.99 35.97 -16.84
C LEU A 181 1.25 35.41 -15.63
N HIS A 182 1.90 35.33 -14.45
CA HIS A 182 1.24 34.92 -13.22
C HIS A 182 0.13 35.92 -12.84
N THR A 183 0.45 37.21 -12.79
CA THR A 183 -0.53 38.27 -12.48
C THR A 183 -1.66 38.34 -13.52
N ALA A 184 -1.37 38.08 -14.80
CA ALA A 184 -2.39 38.01 -15.84
C ALA A 184 -3.35 36.83 -15.65
N MET A 185 -2.86 35.67 -15.20
CA MET A 185 -3.69 34.49 -14.91
C MET A 185 -4.53 34.68 -13.65
N GLU A 186 -3.94 35.24 -12.58
CA GLU A 186 -4.64 35.58 -11.32
C GLU A 186 -5.80 36.56 -11.52
N ASN A 187 -5.74 37.41 -12.56
CA ASN A 187 -6.78 38.38 -12.92
C ASN A 187 -7.61 37.96 -14.16
N GLU A 188 -7.55 36.68 -14.58
CA GLU A 188 -8.30 36.10 -15.71
C GLU A 188 -8.13 36.86 -17.06
N ARG A 189 -6.94 37.42 -17.32
CA ARG A 189 -6.66 38.32 -18.46
C ARG A 189 -6.31 37.59 -19.77
N PHE A 190 -7.28 36.86 -20.32
CA PHE A 190 -7.10 36.06 -21.53
C PHE A 190 -6.51 36.84 -22.72
N ASP A 191 -6.98 38.06 -23.01
CA ASP A 191 -6.49 38.89 -24.14
C ASP A 191 -5.00 39.24 -24.01
N LEU A 192 -4.55 39.48 -22.79
CA LEU A 192 -3.16 39.82 -22.47
C LEU A 192 -2.26 38.57 -22.53
N ILE A 193 -2.74 37.44 -22.04
CA ILE A 193 -2.01 36.16 -22.11
C ILE A 193 -1.83 35.75 -23.59
N GLU A 194 -2.89 35.79 -24.40
CA GLU A 194 -2.81 35.46 -25.83
C GLU A 194 -1.91 36.45 -26.59
N SER A 195 -1.93 37.74 -26.24
CA SER A 195 -1.01 38.73 -26.81
C SER A 195 0.45 38.38 -26.48
N LEU A 196 0.77 38.16 -25.20
CA LEU A 196 2.13 37.84 -24.74
C LEU A 196 2.69 36.57 -25.39
N LEU A 197 1.87 35.51 -25.52
CA LEU A 197 2.27 34.24 -26.14
C LEU A 197 2.54 34.36 -27.65
N LYS A 198 1.99 35.39 -28.33
CA LYS A 198 2.25 35.66 -29.76
C LYS A 198 3.44 36.59 -30.00
N THR A 199 3.74 37.50 -29.07
CA THR A 199 4.75 38.56 -29.27
C THR A 199 6.10 38.24 -28.64
N SER A 200 6.14 37.49 -27.55
CA SER A 200 7.35 37.29 -26.76
C SER A 200 8.25 36.19 -27.33
N PRO A 201 9.59 36.34 -27.31
CA PRO A 201 10.48 35.31 -27.79
C PRO A 201 10.30 34.00 -27.03
N ASP A 202 10.34 32.88 -27.75
CA ASP A 202 10.23 31.53 -27.20
C ASP A 202 11.11 31.26 -25.97
N GLU A 203 12.31 31.84 -25.93
CA GLU A 203 13.24 31.66 -24.81
C GLU A 203 12.84 32.47 -23.56
N ALA A 204 12.33 33.68 -23.77
CA ALA A 204 11.76 34.50 -22.71
C ALA A 204 10.46 33.86 -22.18
N LEU A 205 9.64 33.28 -23.06
CA LEU A 205 8.46 32.50 -22.67
C LEU A 205 8.82 31.23 -21.91
N ARG A 206 9.77 30.40 -22.39
CA ARG A 206 10.26 29.21 -21.66
C ARG A 206 10.66 29.55 -20.23
N LYS A 207 11.47 30.61 -20.07
CA LYS A 207 11.94 31.08 -18.77
C LYS A 207 10.79 31.62 -17.90
N ALA A 208 9.88 32.42 -18.45
CA ALA A 208 8.75 32.99 -17.70
C ALA A 208 7.72 31.94 -17.27
N ILE A 209 7.43 30.94 -18.12
CA ILE A 209 6.52 29.83 -17.81
C ILE A 209 7.12 28.91 -16.74
N SER A 210 8.45 28.73 -16.74
CA SER A 210 9.19 27.87 -15.80
C SER A 210 9.54 28.53 -14.46
N GLN A 211 9.31 29.84 -14.30
CA GLN A 211 9.46 30.52 -13.02
C GLN A 211 8.34 30.10 -12.05
N GLY A 212 8.70 29.78 -10.81
CA GLY A 212 7.75 29.63 -9.72
C GLY A 212 7.53 30.96 -8.99
N ASN A 213 6.30 31.22 -8.56
CA ASN A 213 5.97 32.30 -7.61
C ASN A 213 6.48 31.95 -6.19
N HIS A 214 6.08 32.74 -5.18
CA HIS A 214 6.43 32.50 -3.78
C HIS A 214 6.01 31.13 -3.20
N CYS A 215 4.91 30.54 -3.70
CA CYS A 215 4.48 29.18 -3.38
C CYS A 215 5.06 28.12 -4.34
N ASN A 216 6.07 28.50 -5.13
CA ASN A 216 6.72 27.68 -6.16
C ASN A 216 5.77 27.23 -7.30
N GLU A 217 4.62 27.89 -7.44
CA GLU A 217 3.66 27.63 -8.51
C GLU A 217 4.14 28.26 -9.81
N THR A 218 4.18 27.46 -10.88
CA THR A 218 4.45 27.97 -12.24
C THR A 218 3.17 28.50 -12.91
N CYS A 219 3.32 29.21 -14.04
CA CYS A 219 2.19 29.64 -14.87
C CYS A 219 1.23 28.47 -15.23
N LEU A 220 1.75 27.26 -15.39
CA LEU A 220 0.92 26.07 -15.64
C LEU A 220 0.02 25.72 -14.43
N HIS A 221 0.52 25.82 -13.19
CA HIS A 221 -0.25 25.59 -11.96
C HIS A 221 -1.39 26.61 -11.76
N LEU A 222 -1.20 27.85 -12.24
CA LEU A 222 -2.25 28.87 -12.27
C LEU A 222 -3.27 28.57 -13.37
N ALA A 223 -2.81 28.27 -14.59
CA ALA A 223 -3.69 27.98 -15.72
C ALA A 223 -4.63 26.77 -15.48
N VAL A 224 -4.19 25.75 -14.73
CA VAL A 224 -5.07 24.63 -14.31
C VAL A 224 -6.21 25.11 -13.39
N ARG A 225 -5.95 26.06 -12.49
CA ARG A 225 -6.92 26.59 -11.52
C ARG A 225 -8.09 27.33 -12.17
N LEU A 226 -7.86 27.90 -13.35
CA LEU A 226 -8.88 28.57 -14.16
C LEU A 226 -9.94 27.58 -14.70
N GLY A 227 -9.70 26.27 -14.61
CA GLY A 227 -10.67 25.25 -15.03
C GLY A 227 -10.89 25.23 -16.54
N SER A 228 -12.15 25.23 -16.99
CA SER A 228 -12.45 25.02 -18.41
C SER A 228 -11.91 26.11 -19.36
N PRO A 229 -11.92 27.43 -19.03
CA PRO A 229 -11.18 28.44 -19.78
C PRO A 229 -9.66 28.17 -19.85
N GLY A 230 -9.07 27.65 -18.77
CA GLY A 230 -7.65 27.35 -18.66
C GLY A 230 -7.13 26.31 -19.66
N VAL A 231 -7.93 25.30 -20.00
CA VAL A 231 -7.49 24.15 -20.84
C VAL A 231 -7.00 24.57 -22.23
N GLY A 232 -7.57 25.61 -22.83
CA GLY A 232 -7.10 26.15 -24.11
C GLY A 232 -5.75 26.87 -24.00
N ILE A 233 -5.52 27.57 -22.89
CA ILE A 233 -4.28 28.30 -22.58
C ILE A 233 -3.16 27.31 -22.26
N ILE A 234 -3.46 26.26 -21.49
CA ILE A 234 -2.49 25.20 -21.14
C ILE A 234 -1.88 24.57 -22.39
N MET A 235 -2.65 24.36 -23.47
CA MET A 235 -2.09 23.85 -24.73
C MET A 235 -1.02 24.78 -25.31
N GLN A 236 -1.29 26.10 -25.38
CA GLN A 236 -0.35 27.09 -25.89
C GLN A 236 0.88 27.25 -24.97
N LEU A 237 0.68 27.19 -23.65
CA LEU A 237 1.77 27.19 -22.68
C LEU A 237 2.66 25.95 -22.84
N LEU A 238 2.08 24.76 -23.03
CA LEU A 238 2.81 23.50 -23.21
C LEU A 238 3.63 23.45 -24.52
N GLU A 239 3.24 24.18 -25.55
CA GLU A 239 4.06 24.35 -26.77
C GLU A 239 5.30 25.25 -26.54
N LYS A 240 5.34 25.98 -25.43
CA LYS A 240 6.42 26.92 -25.05
C LYS A 240 7.06 26.61 -23.70
N ALA A 241 6.69 25.52 -23.03
CA ALA A 241 7.16 25.15 -21.70
C ALA A 241 8.40 24.24 -21.75
N ASP A 242 9.25 24.34 -20.72
CA ASP A 242 10.26 23.33 -20.40
C ASP A 242 9.61 22.17 -19.60
N ALA A 243 10.11 20.94 -19.73
CA ALA A 243 9.67 19.80 -18.93
C ALA A 243 9.80 20.07 -17.41
N LYS A 244 10.80 20.85 -17.00
CA LYS A 244 10.97 21.35 -15.62
C LYS A 244 9.74 22.12 -15.11
N ALA A 245 9.05 22.89 -15.96
CA ALA A 245 7.85 23.62 -15.57
C ALA A 245 6.66 22.71 -15.23
N ILE A 246 6.65 21.48 -15.77
CA ILE A 246 5.66 20.43 -15.54
C ILE A 246 6.02 19.65 -14.26
N LEU A 247 7.30 19.37 -14.04
CA LEU A 247 7.84 18.65 -12.87
C LEU A 247 7.90 19.49 -11.59
N GLN A 248 7.80 20.82 -11.69
CA GLN A 248 7.91 21.73 -10.55
C GLN A 248 6.86 21.40 -9.46
N GLN A 249 7.30 21.27 -8.21
CA GLN A 249 6.44 20.94 -7.06
C GLN A 249 6.07 22.19 -6.24
N ARG A 250 4.78 22.37 -5.91
CA ARG A 250 4.29 23.43 -5.01
C ARG A 250 4.93 23.37 -3.61
N ALA A 251 5.24 24.52 -3.03
CA ALA A 251 5.92 24.66 -1.74
C ALA A 251 5.15 25.57 -0.75
N TYR A 252 4.10 25.02 -0.14
CA TYR A 252 3.34 25.70 0.93
C TYR A 252 3.99 25.50 2.31
N THR A 253 4.06 26.55 3.12
CA THR A 253 4.66 26.52 4.47
C THR A 253 3.64 26.49 5.62
N PHE A 254 2.36 26.76 5.35
CA PHE A 254 1.30 26.86 6.35
C PHE A 254 0.40 25.61 6.35
N GLU A 255 -0.25 25.31 7.48
CA GLU A 255 -0.92 24.02 7.67
C GLU A 255 -2.20 23.83 6.85
N GLU A 256 -2.91 24.92 6.54
CA GLU A 256 -4.21 24.89 5.82
C GLU A 256 -4.09 24.37 4.37
N ASP A 257 -2.96 24.63 3.70
CA ASP A 257 -2.71 24.22 2.30
C ASP A 257 -2.04 22.84 2.14
N ARG A 258 -1.84 22.07 3.23
CA ARG A 258 -1.15 20.77 3.19
C ARG A 258 -1.69 19.78 2.15
N SER A 259 -2.97 19.87 1.80
CA SER A 259 -3.63 19.00 0.82
C SER A 259 -3.03 19.06 -0.59
N ASN A 260 -2.43 20.19 -0.97
CA ASN A 260 -1.79 20.39 -2.28
C ASN A 260 -0.26 20.57 -2.18
N HIS A 261 0.34 20.36 -1.01
CA HIS A 261 1.78 20.47 -0.82
C HIS A 261 2.51 19.41 -1.68
N ARG A 262 3.59 19.83 -2.35
CA ARG A 262 4.33 19.02 -3.34
C ARG A 262 3.50 18.46 -4.53
N ASN A 263 2.27 18.92 -4.77
CA ASN A 263 1.63 18.63 -6.06
C ASN A 263 2.49 19.20 -7.21
N THR A 264 2.55 18.46 -8.32
CA THR A 264 3.00 18.99 -9.62
C THR A 264 1.80 19.46 -10.44
N VAL A 265 2.06 20.15 -11.56
CA VAL A 265 1.03 20.54 -12.53
C VAL A 265 0.12 19.36 -12.90
N LEU A 266 0.70 18.18 -13.09
CA LEU A 266 -0.05 16.99 -13.50
C LEU A 266 -0.99 16.49 -12.41
N HIS A 267 -0.64 16.59 -11.12
CA HIS A 267 -1.54 16.25 -10.01
C HIS A 267 -2.79 17.14 -10.03
N ASP A 268 -2.58 18.46 -10.10
CA ASP A 268 -3.68 19.41 -10.12
C ASP A 268 -4.56 19.23 -11.37
N PHE A 269 -3.96 18.90 -12.51
CA PHE A 269 -4.69 18.68 -13.75
C PHE A 269 -5.49 17.37 -13.77
N VAL A 270 -5.06 16.32 -13.07
CA VAL A 270 -5.82 15.06 -12.96
C VAL A 270 -6.83 15.03 -11.82
N HIS A 271 -6.90 16.09 -10.99
CA HIS A 271 -7.93 16.25 -9.97
C HIS A 271 -9.34 16.10 -10.59
N ILE A 272 -10.21 15.29 -9.97
CA ILE A 272 -11.52 14.88 -10.52
C ILE A 272 -12.33 16.04 -11.14
N ASN A 273 -12.44 17.17 -10.44
CA ASN A 273 -13.19 18.37 -10.89
C ASN A 273 -12.67 19.00 -12.20
N VAL A 274 -11.40 18.83 -12.56
CA VAL A 274 -10.80 19.42 -13.77
C VAL A 274 -11.06 18.54 -15.00
N CYS A 275 -11.21 17.22 -14.82
CA CYS A 275 -11.20 16.25 -15.91
C CYS A 275 -12.41 16.31 -16.85
N PHE A 276 -13.47 17.03 -16.46
CA PHE A 276 -14.70 17.24 -17.23
C PHE A 276 -14.62 18.39 -18.25
N ALA A 277 -13.54 19.18 -18.24
CA ALA A 277 -13.38 20.36 -19.10
C ALA A 277 -13.29 20.02 -20.61
N GLN A 278 -13.76 20.94 -21.46
CA GLN A 278 -13.71 20.74 -22.91
C GLN A 278 -12.26 20.72 -23.41
N GLY A 279 -11.93 19.77 -24.28
CA GLY A 279 -10.57 19.57 -24.83
C GLY A 279 -9.63 18.77 -23.92
N TYR A 280 -9.94 18.61 -22.63
CA TYR A 280 -9.08 18.05 -21.57
C TYR A 280 -8.24 16.83 -21.99
N ARG A 281 -8.85 15.82 -22.62
CA ARG A 281 -8.16 14.56 -23.00
C ARG A 281 -7.06 14.76 -24.06
N LYS A 282 -7.09 15.82 -24.86
CA LYS A 282 -5.98 16.17 -25.78
C LYS A 282 -4.81 16.75 -24.98
N THR A 283 -5.10 17.70 -24.10
CA THR A 283 -4.12 18.34 -23.21
C THR A 283 -3.44 17.35 -22.27
N LEU A 284 -4.19 16.39 -21.71
CA LEU A 284 -3.62 15.34 -20.84
C LEU A 284 -2.62 14.46 -21.59
N LYS A 285 -2.94 14.05 -22.83
CA LYS A 285 -1.97 13.32 -23.67
C LYS A 285 -0.74 14.17 -23.98
N ARG A 286 -0.91 15.47 -24.25
CA ARG A 286 0.21 16.36 -24.55
C ARG A 286 1.13 16.59 -23.34
N PHE A 287 0.58 16.71 -22.13
CA PHE A 287 1.36 16.71 -20.89
C PHE A 287 2.27 15.48 -20.78
N ILE A 288 1.68 14.28 -20.89
CA ILE A 288 2.40 13.01 -20.70
C ILE A 288 3.43 12.80 -21.82
N GLN A 289 3.12 13.19 -23.06
CA GLN A 289 4.07 13.14 -24.18
C GLN A 289 5.25 14.11 -24.05
N LEU A 290 5.08 15.25 -23.36
CA LEU A 290 6.15 16.21 -23.12
C LEU A 290 6.99 15.86 -21.88
N CYS A 291 6.40 15.19 -20.89
CA CYS A 291 7.10 14.78 -19.68
C CYS A 291 6.47 13.51 -19.07
N PRO A 292 6.87 12.30 -19.52
CA PRO A 292 6.42 11.04 -18.94
C PRO A 292 6.79 10.93 -17.45
N GLU A 293 7.97 11.44 -17.09
CA GLU A 293 8.49 11.53 -15.71
C GLU A 293 7.50 12.15 -14.71
N ALA A 294 6.64 13.07 -15.16
CA ALA A 294 5.63 13.69 -14.30
C ALA A 294 4.61 12.69 -13.72
N LEU A 295 4.46 11.49 -14.31
CA LEU A 295 3.66 10.39 -13.76
C LEU A 295 4.31 9.70 -12.55
N LYS A 296 5.64 9.76 -12.42
CA LYS A 296 6.40 9.06 -11.35
C LYS A 296 6.61 9.92 -10.10
N VAL A 297 6.54 11.24 -10.23
CA VAL A 297 6.67 12.17 -9.09
C VAL A 297 5.54 11.97 -8.09
N SER A 298 5.86 11.80 -6.80
CA SER A 298 4.87 11.72 -5.71
C SER A 298 4.70 13.07 -4.99
N ASN A 299 3.46 13.39 -4.59
CA ASN A 299 3.14 14.55 -3.76
C ASN A 299 3.44 14.31 -2.26
N ALA A 300 3.08 15.27 -1.39
CA ALA A 300 3.33 15.17 0.05
C ALA A 300 2.59 14.01 0.74
N ALA A 301 1.47 13.55 0.17
CA ALA A 301 0.71 12.40 0.66
C ALA A 301 1.27 11.06 0.14
N ARG A 302 2.44 11.07 -0.54
CA ARG A 302 3.05 9.92 -1.23
C ARG A 302 2.19 9.35 -2.37
N GLU A 303 1.35 10.18 -2.97
CA GLU A 303 0.47 9.78 -4.09
C GLU A 303 1.12 10.19 -5.42
N SER A 304 1.12 9.29 -6.40
CA SER A 304 1.35 9.62 -7.81
C SER A 304 0.13 10.36 -8.40
N PRO A 305 0.21 10.96 -9.61
CA PRO A 305 -0.96 11.54 -10.26
C PRO A 305 -2.09 10.53 -10.51
N PHE A 306 -1.77 9.25 -10.78
CA PHE A 306 -2.81 8.22 -10.88
C PHE A 306 -3.52 8.03 -9.54
N GLN A 307 -2.78 7.82 -8.45
CA GLN A 307 -3.36 7.68 -7.12
C GLN A 307 -4.11 8.94 -6.68
N TYR A 308 -3.65 10.12 -7.05
CA TYR A 308 -4.31 11.39 -6.75
C TYR A 308 -5.61 11.58 -7.53
N HIS A 309 -5.68 11.13 -8.78
CA HIS A 309 -6.95 11.05 -9.52
C HIS A 309 -7.95 10.12 -8.82
N ILE A 310 -7.50 8.95 -8.35
CA ILE A 310 -8.32 8.00 -7.60
C ILE A 310 -8.73 8.58 -6.24
N SER A 311 -7.81 9.13 -5.45
CA SER A 311 -8.08 9.63 -4.10
C SER A 311 -8.96 10.88 -4.12
N THR A 312 -8.84 11.74 -5.14
CA THR A 312 -9.74 12.90 -5.32
C THR A 312 -11.11 12.47 -5.86
N ARG A 313 -11.19 11.47 -6.75
CA ARG A 313 -12.47 10.86 -7.15
C ARG A 313 -13.20 10.26 -5.95
N ASP A 314 -12.56 9.37 -5.20
CA ASP A 314 -13.24 8.58 -4.16
C ASP A 314 -13.73 9.47 -2.99
N LYS A 315 -13.09 10.63 -2.77
CA LYS A 315 -13.55 11.68 -1.82
C LYS A 315 -14.80 12.45 -2.30
N VAL A 316 -15.07 12.51 -3.60
CA VAL A 316 -16.15 13.31 -4.20
C VAL A 316 -17.30 12.42 -4.73
N HIS A 317 -16.98 11.22 -5.19
CA HIS A 317 -17.88 10.23 -5.79
C HIS A 317 -17.50 8.79 -5.36
N PRO A 318 -17.78 8.37 -4.10
CA PRO A 318 -17.47 7.03 -3.61
C PRO A 318 -18.04 5.90 -4.50
N ASP A 319 -19.26 6.08 -5.03
CA ASP A 319 -19.96 5.12 -5.89
C ASP A 319 -19.29 4.90 -7.27
N TRP A 320 -18.16 5.57 -7.54
CA TRP A 320 -17.41 5.49 -8.79
C TRP A 320 -16.08 4.72 -8.62
N GLN A 321 -15.87 4.02 -7.51
CA GLN A 321 -14.71 3.17 -7.31
C GLN A 321 -14.59 2.08 -8.41
N GLY A 322 -13.39 1.89 -8.96
CA GLY A 322 -13.06 0.80 -9.88
C GLY A 322 -13.60 0.92 -11.33
N VAL A 323 -14.26 2.02 -11.70
CA VAL A 323 -14.77 2.27 -13.07
C VAL A 323 -13.66 2.26 -14.14
N GLU A 324 -12.43 2.59 -13.76
CA GLU A 324 -11.20 2.57 -14.56
C GLU A 324 -10.75 1.14 -14.94
N PHE A 325 -11.20 0.12 -14.20
CA PHE A 325 -10.95 -1.29 -14.51
C PHE A 325 -12.13 -1.95 -15.25
N SER A 326 -13.24 -1.23 -15.42
CA SER A 326 -14.39 -1.67 -16.20
C SER A 326 -14.18 -1.41 -17.69
N SER A 327 -14.77 -2.26 -18.54
CA SER A 327 -14.93 -1.99 -19.96
C SER A 327 -15.71 -0.68 -20.19
N PRO A 328 -15.53 0.01 -21.33
CA PRO A 328 -16.40 1.11 -21.72
C PRO A 328 -17.86 0.62 -21.77
N ASN A 329 -18.75 1.28 -21.03
CA ASN A 329 -20.15 0.87 -20.90
C ASN A 329 -21.05 2.02 -21.34
N GLU A 330 -21.92 1.77 -22.31
CA GLU A 330 -22.75 2.80 -22.95
C GLU A 330 -23.91 3.29 -22.06
N GLY A 331 -24.18 2.59 -20.94
CA GLY A 331 -25.18 2.97 -19.94
C GLY A 331 -24.69 3.87 -18.79
N TYR A 332 -23.41 4.28 -18.75
CA TYR A 332 -22.91 5.15 -17.68
C TYR A 332 -23.26 6.63 -17.88
N GLU A 333 -23.44 7.35 -16.76
CA GLU A 333 -23.50 8.80 -16.76
C GLU A 333 -22.24 9.40 -17.43
N LYS A 334 -22.44 10.44 -18.26
CA LYS A 334 -21.40 11.09 -19.05
C LYS A 334 -20.16 11.48 -18.22
N ASN A 335 -20.34 11.92 -16.99
CA ASN A 335 -19.25 12.31 -16.10
C ASN A 335 -18.52 11.08 -15.54
N LYS A 336 -19.26 10.05 -15.09
CA LYS A 336 -18.70 8.77 -14.62
C LYS A 336 -17.83 8.09 -15.67
N GLU A 337 -18.31 8.02 -16.91
CA GLU A 337 -17.52 7.49 -18.05
C GLU A 337 -16.37 8.43 -18.46
N THR A 338 -16.47 9.75 -18.24
CA THR A 338 -15.36 10.70 -18.48
C THR A 338 -14.23 10.50 -17.48
N ALA A 339 -14.54 10.38 -16.19
CA ALA A 339 -13.58 10.05 -15.14
C ALA A 339 -12.93 8.68 -15.39
N ALA A 340 -13.74 7.65 -15.69
CA ALA A 340 -13.25 6.32 -16.07
C ALA A 340 -12.31 6.36 -17.29
N ARG A 341 -12.59 7.21 -18.29
CA ARG A 341 -11.73 7.48 -19.45
C ARG A 341 -10.44 8.23 -19.14
N VAL A 342 -10.30 8.84 -17.98
CA VAL A 342 -9.08 9.52 -17.53
C VAL A 342 -8.25 8.58 -16.66
N GLY A 343 -8.86 7.88 -15.70
CA GLY A 343 -8.24 6.74 -15.01
C GLY A 343 -7.68 5.70 -15.98
N ARG A 344 -8.46 5.24 -16.97
CA ARG A 344 -7.98 4.32 -18.04
C ARG A 344 -6.84 4.88 -18.89
N LEU A 345 -6.71 6.20 -19.02
CA LEU A 345 -5.62 6.82 -19.76
C LEU A 345 -4.34 6.80 -18.91
N LEU A 346 -4.38 7.36 -17.71
CA LEU A 346 -3.26 7.37 -16.76
C LEU A 346 -2.73 5.96 -16.50
N LEU A 347 -3.64 4.99 -16.29
CA LEU A 347 -3.34 3.57 -16.13
C LEU A 347 -2.60 2.98 -17.35
N ASN A 348 -3.03 3.31 -18.57
CA ASN A 348 -2.37 2.78 -19.77
C ASN A 348 -1.00 3.44 -20.01
N GLU A 349 -0.85 4.76 -19.83
CA GLU A 349 0.44 5.45 -20.00
C GLU A 349 1.44 5.07 -18.87
N ALA A 350 0.96 4.69 -17.68
CA ALA A 350 1.76 4.08 -16.61
C ALA A 350 2.27 2.66 -16.98
N PHE A 351 1.49 1.89 -17.74
CA PHE A 351 1.93 0.60 -18.30
C PHE A 351 2.82 0.76 -19.55
N SER A 352 2.85 1.95 -20.15
CA SER A 352 3.76 2.32 -21.26
C SER A 352 5.17 2.72 -20.82
N GLN A 353 5.47 2.79 -19.51
CA GLN A 353 6.80 3.14 -19.03
C GLN A 353 7.86 2.09 -19.42
N SER A 354 9.13 2.48 -19.30
CA SER A 354 10.32 1.66 -19.59
C SER A 354 10.39 0.42 -18.70
N THR A 355 10.54 0.60 -17.37
CA THR A 355 10.76 -0.50 -16.43
C THR A 355 9.54 -0.80 -15.57
N TRP A 356 9.57 -1.97 -14.92
CA TRP A 356 8.55 -2.38 -13.96
C TRP A 356 8.53 -1.48 -12.71
N GLU A 357 9.68 -0.97 -12.26
CA GLU A 357 9.80 0.01 -11.17
C GLU A 357 9.17 1.35 -11.54
N ASP A 358 9.39 1.82 -12.78
CA ASP A 358 8.80 3.05 -13.29
C ASP A 358 7.27 2.93 -13.40
N ALA A 359 6.76 1.80 -13.88
CA ALA A 359 5.33 1.49 -13.91
C ALA A 359 4.73 1.43 -12.49
N CYS A 360 5.42 0.77 -11.54
CA CYS A 360 5.01 0.74 -10.14
C CYS A 360 5.02 2.13 -9.50
N SER A 361 6.00 2.97 -9.81
CA SER A 361 6.08 4.36 -9.34
C SER A 361 4.91 5.20 -9.87
N CYS A 362 4.51 5.01 -11.13
CA CYS A 362 3.33 5.66 -11.70
C CYS A 362 2.02 5.24 -11.04
N LEU A 363 1.88 3.99 -10.60
CA LEU A 363 0.62 3.40 -10.11
C LEU A 363 0.47 3.44 -8.59
N TYR A 364 1.59 3.37 -7.87
CA TYR A 364 1.63 3.23 -6.41
C TYR A 364 2.46 4.32 -5.71
N GLY A 365 3.19 5.15 -6.46
CA GLY A 365 3.99 6.25 -5.91
C GLY A 365 5.06 5.80 -4.92
N GLU A 366 5.36 6.68 -3.95
CA GLU A 366 6.15 6.35 -2.76
C GLU A 366 5.43 5.36 -1.80
N LYS A 367 4.17 4.96 -2.07
CA LYS A 367 3.44 3.86 -1.37
C LYS A 367 3.62 2.51 -2.11
N SER A 368 4.76 2.30 -2.77
CA SER A 368 5.01 1.13 -3.60
C SER A 368 5.20 -0.15 -2.77
N PHE A 369 4.51 -1.21 -3.21
CA PHE A 369 4.49 -2.56 -2.64
C PHE A 369 3.89 -2.66 -1.24
N ASP A 370 2.60 -2.95 -1.18
CA ASP A 370 1.85 -3.29 0.04
C ASP A 370 1.25 -4.71 -0.11
N GLN A 371 0.65 -5.24 0.97
CA GLN A 371 -0.04 -6.54 0.99
C GLN A 371 -1.11 -6.63 -0.09
N ALA A 372 -1.74 -5.50 -0.43
CA ALA A 372 -2.77 -5.39 -1.45
C ALA A 372 -2.26 -5.45 -2.90
N THR A 373 -0.94 -5.40 -3.15
CA THR A 373 -0.39 -5.39 -4.52
C THR A 373 0.57 -6.54 -4.82
N THR A 374 1.12 -7.23 -3.82
CA THR A 374 2.14 -8.27 -4.03
C THR A 374 1.73 -9.62 -3.45
N PHE A 375 1.88 -10.70 -4.22
CA PHE A 375 1.62 -12.08 -3.77
C PHE A 375 2.76 -13.04 -4.12
N ARG A 376 3.47 -13.53 -3.09
CA ARG A 376 4.59 -14.49 -3.20
C ARG A 376 4.50 -15.50 -2.05
N PRO A 377 3.82 -16.65 -2.19
CA PRO A 377 3.80 -17.67 -1.14
C PRO A 377 5.21 -18.16 -0.80
N ALA A 378 5.52 -18.34 0.49
CA ALA A 378 6.83 -18.88 0.93
C ALA A 378 7.00 -20.39 0.70
N ALA A 379 5.90 -21.09 0.44
CA ALA A 379 5.87 -22.52 0.15
C ALA A 379 5.15 -22.75 -1.19
N PRO A 380 5.41 -23.87 -1.90
CA PRO A 380 4.71 -24.23 -3.13
C PRO A 380 3.19 -24.20 -2.96
N ILE A 381 2.48 -23.81 -4.03
CA ILE A 381 1.04 -23.57 -3.96
C ILE A 381 0.26 -24.88 -3.80
N THR A 382 -0.87 -24.82 -3.07
CA THR A 382 -1.70 -26.00 -2.77
C THR A 382 -3.18 -25.75 -3.09
N LYS A 383 -4.00 -26.81 -3.14
CA LYS A 383 -5.46 -26.73 -3.35
C LYS A 383 -6.23 -25.87 -2.35
N ARG A 384 -5.58 -25.42 -1.26
CA ARG A 384 -6.17 -24.60 -0.18
C ARG A 384 -5.67 -23.15 -0.18
N ILE A 385 -4.86 -22.73 -1.16
CA ILE A 385 -4.16 -21.45 -1.16
C ILE A 385 -5.09 -20.23 -1.09
N ASP A 386 -6.23 -20.29 -1.78
CA ASP A 386 -7.33 -19.30 -1.75
C ASP A 386 -7.93 -19.13 -0.36
N ARG A 387 -7.94 -20.22 0.43
CA ARG A 387 -8.49 -20.31 1.78
C ARG A 387 -7.48 -19.96 2.87
N SER A 388 -6.22 -20.36 2.72
CA SER A 388 -5.17 -20.03 3.69
C SER A 388 -4.71 -18.58 3.61
N HIS A 389 -4.74 -17.98 2.41
CA HIS A 389 -4.40 -16.56 2.19
C HIS A 389 -5.66 -15.67 2.08
N SER A 390 -6.81 -16.15 2.54
CA SER A 390 -8.10 -15.41 2.53
C SER A 390 -8.12 -14.13 3.39
N PHE A 391 -7.06 -13.87 4.16
CA PHE A 391 -6.84 -12.62 4.89
C PHE A 391 -6.25 -11.49 4.01
N LEU A 392 -5.66 -11.83 2.86
CA LEU A 392 -5.16 -10.85 1.91
C LEU A 392 -6.32 -10.25 1.10
N ASN A 393 -6.34 -8.93 0.96
CA ASN A 393 -7.30 -8.19 0.15
C ASN A 393 -6.52 -7.42 -0.93
N PHE A 394 -6.65 -7.81 -2.19
CA PHE A 394 -5.88 -7.21 -3.28
C PHE A 394 -6.60 -6.06 -3.97
N TYR A 395 -5.82 -5.12 -4.51
CA TYR A 395 -6.31 -4.14 -5.47
C TYR A 395 -6.53 -4.78 -6.85
N PRO A 396 -7.33 -4.16 -7.75
CA PRO A 396 -7.56 -4.67 -9.10
C PRO A 396 -6.32 -4.78 -10.00
N ILE A 397 -5.18 -4.21 -9.57
CA ILE A 397 -3.85 -4.39 -10.16
C ILE A 397 -2.94 -5.03 -9.11
N LEU A 398 -2.25 -6.10 -9.47
CA LEU A 398 -1.10 -6.61 -8.70
C LEU A 398 0.20 -6.07 -9.29
N SER A 399 1.12 -5.61 -8.43
CA SER A 399 2.47 -5.19 -8.79
C SER A 399 3.39 -6.36 -9.10
N TYR A 400 3.31 -7.43 -8.30
CA TYR A 400 4.21 -8.57 -8.41
C TYR A 400 3.51 -9.85 -7.92
N VAL A 401 3.56 -10.90 -8.73
CA VAL A 401 3.08 -12.23 -8.38
C VAL A 401 4.20 -13.23 -8.65
N GLU A 402 4.51 -14.07 -7.67
CA GLU A 402 5.45 -15.18 -7.82
C GLU A 402 4.83 -16.45 -7.23
N LEU A 403 4.62 -17.46 -8.08
CA LEU A 403 4.01 -18.73 -7.71
C LEU A 403 5.03 -19.86 -7.91
N VAL A 404 5.23 -20.70 -6.89
CA VAL A 404 6.08 -21.91 -6.99
C VAL A 404 5.17 -23.13 -7.11
N LEU A 405 5.35 -23.90 -8.20
CA LEU A 405 4.61 -25.14 -8.47
C LEU A 405 5.46 -26.39 -8.21
N ALA A 406 6.79 -26.25 -8.33
CA ALA A 406 7.77 -27.30 -8.13
C ALA A 406 7.81 -27.82 -6.68
N ARG A 407 8.16 -29.10 -6.52
CA ARG A 407 8.57 -29.64 -5.21
C ARG A 407 9.93 -29.05 -4.80
N PRO A 408 10.22 -28.89 -3.49
CA PRO A 408 11.60 -28.81 -3.05
C PRO A 408 12.28 -30.15 -3.36
N GLU A 409 13.45 -30.11 -4.03
CA GLU A 409 14.35 -31.26 -4.03
C GLU A 409 14.80 -31.51 -2.58
N PRO A 410 14.72 -32.76 -2.06
CA PRO A 410 15.34 -33.07 -0.77
C PRO A 410 16.86 -32.89 -0.90
N PRO A 411 17.54 -32.25 0.06
CA PRO A 411 18.97 -31.96 -0.06
C PRO A 411 19.80 -33.26 -0.08
N ASP A 412 20.31 -33.57 -1.27
CA ASP A 412 21.32 -34.57 -1.64
C ASP A 412 21.62 -35.70 -0.63
N LEU A 413 20.81 -36.76 -0.66
CA LEU A 413 21.31 -38.13 -0.40
C LEU A 413 22.09 -38.64 -1.63
N ARG A 414 23.20 -37.97 -1.97
CA ARG A 414 24.10 -38.41 -3.04
C ARG A 414 25.25 -39.26 -2.49
N HIS A 415 24.99 -40.54 -2.28
CA HIS A 415 25.88 -41.67 -2.58
C HIS A 415 25.13 -42.96 -2.23
N ASP A 416 24.73 -43.77 -3.23
CA ASP A 416 25.67 -44.72 -3.83
C ASP A 416 25.16 -45.21 -5.21
N THR A 417 25.98 -45.94 -5.97
CA THR A 417 25.68 -46.40 -7.34
C THR A 417 25.77 -47.92 -7.47
N SER A 418 24.67 -48.65 -7.27
CA SER A 418 24.54 -50.01 -7.82
C SER A 418 23.11 -50.50 -8.03
N LEU A 419 22.84 -50.84 -9.30
CA LEU A 419 21.92 -51.84 -9.83
C LEU A 419 21.04 -52.65 -8.83
N HIS A 420 19.72 -52.56 -9.00
CA HIS A 420 18.90 -53.78 -9.19
C HIS A 420 17.67 -53.52 -10.07
N LEU A 421 17.38 -54.46 -10.97
CA LEU A 421 16.26 -54.41 -11.93
C LEU A 421 15.10 -55.27 -11.41
N SER A 422 14.01 -54.67 -10.93
CA SER A 422 12.76 -55.41 -10.67
C SER A 422 11.51 -54.53 -10.58
N GLY A 423 10.44 -54.95 -11.27
CA GLY A 423 9.05 -54.65 -10.88
C GLY A 423 8.49 -53.28 -11.29
N LYS A 424 7.59 -53.27 -12.27
CA LYS A 424 6.71 -52.12 -12.53
C LYS A 424 5.80 -51.89 -11.33
N HIS A 425 5.93 -50.76 -10.64
CA HIS A 425 4.96 -50.31 -9.62
C HIS A 425 4.79 -48.78 -9.57
N GLU A 426 5.16 -48.09 -10.65
CA GLU A 426 4.88 -46.67 -10.88
C GLU A 426 3.60 -46.51 -11.72
N ASP A 427 2.76 -45.51 -11.37
CA ASP A 427 1.81 -44.78 -12.24
C ASP A 427 0.78 -44.01 -11.38
N SER A 428 0.37 -44.55 -10.23
CA SER A 428 -0.75 -43.98 -9.45
C SER A 428 -0.38 -42.73 -8.63
N SER A 429 0.86 -42.59 -8.19
CA SER A 429 1.28 -41.51 -7.27
C SER A 429 1.69 -40.23 -8.02
N THR A 430 2.40 -40.36 -9.14
CA THR A 430 2.85 -39.26 -10.02
C THR A 430 1.67 -38.53 -10.66
N ALA A 431 0.72 -39.27 -11.24
CA ALA A 431 -0.49 -38.72 -11.85
C ALA A 431 -1.33 -37.89 -10.85
N SER A 432 -1.49 -38.39 -9.62
CA SER A 432 -2.23 -37.67 -8.57
C SER A 432 -1.59 -36.33 -8.19
N GLY A 433 -0.25 -36.27 -8.11
CA GLY A 433 0.51 -35.05 -7.82
C GLY A 433 0.50 -34.02 -8.96
N TRP A 434 0.42 -34.46 -10.22
CA TRP A 434 0.23 -33.54 -11.36
C TRP A 434 -1.18 -32.95 -11.40
N ALA A 435 -2.21 -33.77 -11.17
CA ALA A 435 -3.57 -33.28 -11.02
C ALA A 435 -3.68 -32.29 -9.84
N GLU A 436 -3.02 -32.55 -8.70
CA GLU A 436 -2.97 -31.65 -7.54
C GLU A 436 -2.41 -30.25 -7.87
N ARG A 437 -1.24 -30.18 -8.53
CA ARG A 437 -0.58 -28.92 -8.91
C ARG A 437 -1.41 -28.14 -9.94
N THR A 438 -1.95 -28.84 -10.94
CA THR A 438 -2.85 -28.27 -11.95
C THR A 438 -4.09 -27.64 -11.34
N ASP A 439 -4.73 -28.33 -10.41
CA ASP A 439 -5.87 -27.82 -9.65
C ASP A 439 -5.48 -26.58 -8.81
N SER A 440 -4.30 -26.60 -8.21
CA SER A 440 -3.81 -25.53 -7.33
C SER A 440 -3.55 -24.24 -8.09
N VAL A 441 -2.89 -24.29 -9.25
CA VAL A 441 -2.65 -23.08 -10.08
C VAL A 441 -3.97 -22.51 -10.63
N LYS A 442 -4.88 -23.35 -11.13
CA LYS A 442 -6.22 -22.90 -11.57
C LYS A 442 -7.00 -22.22 -10.44
N ARG A 443 -6.89 -22.72 -9.20
CA ARG A 443 -7.52 -22.12 -8.01
C ARG A 443 -6.96 -20.73 -7.69
N VAL A 444 -5.64 -20.50 -7.79
CA VAL A 444 -5.04 -19.15 -7.61
C VAL A 444 -5.61 -18.14 -8.61
N PHE A 445 -5.53 -18.43 -9.91
CA PHE A 445 -6.00 -17.49 -10.94
C PHE A 445 -7.53 -17.31 -10.89
N SER A 446 -8.30 -18.35 -10.54
CA SER A 446 -9.74 -18.23 -10.28
C SER A 446 -10.05 -17.39 -9.03
N TRP A 447 -9.25 -17.47 -7.96
CA TRP A 447 -9.39 -16.66 -6.75
C TRP A 447 -9.13 -15.18 -7.04
N PHE A 448 -8.01 -14.87 -7.70
CA PHE A 448 -7.68 -13.54 -8.21
C PHE A 448 -8.82 -12.94 -9.06
N ARG A 449 -9.29 -13.68 -10.08
CA ARG A 449 -10.26 -13.19 -11.06
C ARG A 449 -11.67 -13.02 -10.48
N LYS A 450 -12.14 -13.98 -9.67
CA LYS A 450 -13.55 -14.06 -9.22
C LYS A 450 -13.80 -13.45 -7.85
N GLN A 451 -12.91 -13.65 -6.88
CA GLN A 451 -13.09 -13.15 -5.51
C GLN A 451 -12.43 -11.77 -5.37
N GLN A 452 -11.10 -11.72 -5.56
CA GLN A 452 -10.26 -10.52 -5.38
C GLN A 452 -10.42 -9.46 -6.49
N LYS A 453 -11.17 -9.77 -7.56
CA LYS A 453 -11.48 -8.90 -8.72
C LYS A 453 -10.25 -8.36 -9.47
N VAL A 454 -9.06 -8.96 -9.29
CA VAL A 454 -7.84 -8.61 -10.01
C VAL A 454 -8.07 -8.68 -11.52
N LYS A 455 -7.67 -7.62 -12.23
CA LYS A 455 -7.78 -7.49 -13.69
C LYS A 455 -6.43 -7.41 -14.39
N ARG A 456 -5.42 -6.87 -13.71
CA ARG A 456 -4.08 -6.67 -14.27
C ARG A 456 -3.02 -7.21 -13.30
N ILE A 457 -1.96 -7.79 -13.84
CA ILE A 457 -0.78 -8.21 -13.10
C ILE A 457 0.42 -7.61 -13.82
N LEU A 458 1.15 -6.70 -13.18
CA LEU A 458 2.32 -6.09 -13.81
C LEU A 458 3.38 -7.15 -14.08
N ASN A 459 3.96 -7.74 -13.03
CA ASN A 459 4.95 -8.80 -13.16
C ASN A 459 4.40 -10.12 -12.61
N LEU A 460 4.42 -11.16 -13.45
CA LEU A 460 3.98 -12.51 -13.14
C LEU A 460 5.12 -13.51 -13.36
N VAL A 461 5.60 -14.08 -12.26
CA VAL A 461 6.55 -15.18 -12.22
C VAL A 461 5.81 -16.47 -11.82
N VAL A 462 5.99 -17.53 -12.60
CA VAL A 462 5.50 -18.88 -12.28
C VAL A 462 6.67 -19.84 -12.43
N ILE A 463 7.17 -20.32 -11.29
CA ILE A 463 8.20 -21.36 -11.21
C ILE A 463 7.49 -22.71 -11.37
N ASP A 464 7.31 -23.10 -12.63
CA ASP A 464 6.69 -24.36 -13.04
C ASP A 464 7.60 -25.56 -12.72
N ASP A 465 7.00 -26.74 -12.66
CA ASP A 465 7.69 -27.97 -12.29
C ASP A 465 8.52 -28.53 -13.46
N ALA A 466 9.79 -28.88 -13.21
CA ALA A 466 10.72 -29.25 -14.27
C ALA A 466 10.49 -30.67 -14.83
N GLU A 467 9.98 -31.60 -14.03
CA GLU A 467 9.67 -32.97 -14.45
C GLU A 467 8.28 -33.07 -15.08
N SER A 468 7.35 -32.23 -14.60
CA SER A 468 5.91 -32.42 -14.78
C SER A 468 5.19 -31.06 -14.92
N PRO A 469 5.54 -30.25 -15.94
CA PRO A 469 5.06 -28.87 -16.09
C PRO A 469 3.56 -28.77 -16.43
N CYS A 470 3.03 -27.54 -16.37
CA CYS A 470 1.65 -27.25 -16.75
C CYS A 470 1.40 -27.50 -18.25
N SER A 471 0.25 -28.08 -18.59
CA SER A 471 -0.17 -28.19 -19.99
C SER A 471 -0.59 -26.82 -20.55
N ASP A 472 -0.52 -26.65 -21.86
CA ASP A 472 -0.80 -25.36 -22.50
C ASP A 472 -2.25 -24.89 -22.27
N GLU A 473 -3.20 -25.82 -22.17
CA GLU A 473 -4.59 -25.53 -21.78
C GLU A 473 -4.68 -24.90 -20.38
N VAL A 474 -3.90 -25.39 -19.42
CA VAL A 474 -3.85 -24.84 -18.05
C VAL A 474 -3.29 -23.43 -18.06
N ILE A 475 -2.24 -23.19 -18.85
CA ILE A 475 -1.63 -21.86 -19.02
C ILE A 475 -2.64 -20.88 -19.64
N VAL A 476 -3.35 -21.31 -20.69
CA VAL A 476 -4.45 -20.53 -21.30
C VAL A 476 -5.55 -20.21 -20.29
N GLU A 477 -6.04 -21.20 -19.52
CA GLU A 477 -7.14 -20.99 -18.57
C GLU A 477 -6.75 -20.01 -17.46
N CYS A 478 -5.53 -20.14 -16.92
CA CYS A 478 -4.99 -19.28 -15.88
C CYS A 478 -4.81 -17.84 -16.35
N LEU A 479 -4.14 -17.63 -17.49
CA LEU A 479 -3.79 -16.30 -18.00
C LEU A 479 -4.96 -15.55 -18.67
N ARG A 480 -6.04 -16.25 -19.06
CA ARG A 480 -7.25 -15.63 -19.65
C ARG A 480 -7.81 -14.52 -18.77
N ASP A 481 -8.38 -13.50 -19.40
CA ASP A 481 -9.01 -12.32 -18.78
C ASP A 481 -8.05 -11.41 -17.96
N PHE A 482 -6.75 -11.70 -17.91
CA PHE A 482 -5.75 -10.86 -17.24
C PHE A 482 -4.92 -10.04 -18.23
N ASP A 483 -4.69 -8.77 -17.90
CA ASP A 483 -3.68 -7.92 -18.55
C ASP A 483 -2.31 -8.15 -17.86
N VAL A 484 -1.38 -8.82 -18.54
CA VAL A 484 -0.05 -9.17 -18.00
C VAL A 484 1.05 -8.44 -18.78
N ARG A 485 1.93 -7.69 -18.09
CA ARG A 485 2.94 -6.82 -18.73
C ARG A 485 4.34 -7.43 -18.75
N TYR A 486 4.79 -8.09 -17.68
CA TYR A 486 6.07 -8.78 -17.57
C TYR A 486 5.77 -10.24 -17.20
N LEU A 487 6.21 -11.22 -18.01
CA LEU A 487 5.82 -12.62 -17.85
C LEU A 487 7.05 -13.55 -17.85
N ASN A 488 7.23 -14.28 -16.75
CA ASN A 488 8.22 -15.35 -16.61
C ASN A 488 7.53 -16.65 -16.17
N TRP A 489 7.28 -17.56 -17.10
CA TRP A 489 6.77 -18.89 -16.80
C TRP A 489 7.88 -19.90 -17.11
N THR A 490 8.41 -20.59 -16.09
CA THR A 490 9.64 -21.40 -16.24
C THR A 490 9.42 -22.78 -16.88
N LYS A 491 8.48 -22.86 -17.82
CA LYS A 491 8.21 -24.05 -18.63
C LYS A 491 9.15 -24.08 -19.83
N ASP A 492 9.90 -25.17 -19.96
CA ASP A 492 10.76 -25.41 -21.12
C ASP A 492 9.95 -25.45 -22.42
N ASP A 493 10.48 -24.78 -23.46
CA ASP A 493 9.95 -24.78 -24.84
C ASP A 493 8.51 -24.25 -24.99
N LEU A 494 8.05 -23.36 -24.09
CA LEU A 494 6.71 -22.75 -24.11
C LEU A 494 6.32 -22.21 -25.51
N CYS A 495 5.17 -22.65 -26.03
CA CYS A 495 4.67 -22.20 -27.32
C CYS A 495 4.03 -20.80 -27.23
N ILE A 496 4.36 -19.90 -28.16
CA ILE A 496 3.88 -18.50 -28.12
C ILE A 496 2.39 -18.38 -28.47
N GLU A 497 1.84 -19.31 -29.24
CA GLU A 497 0.41 -19.36 -29.55
C GLU A 497 -0.47 -19.58 -28.30
N VAL A 498 0.09 -20.15 -27.22
CA VAL A 498 -0.54 -20.28 -25.90
C VAL A 498 -0.84 -18.90 -25.32
N LEU A 499 0.11 -17.97 -25.42
CA LEU A 499 -0.03 -16.59 -24.93
C LEU A 499 -1.08 -15.82 -25.74
N HIS A 500 -1.10 -16.02 -27.06
CA HIS A 500 -2.15 -15.46 -27.92
C HIS A 500 -3.54 -16.04 -27.64
N THR A 501 -3.63 -17.34 -27.38
CA THR A 501 -4.90 -18.04 -27.06
C THR A 501 -5.42 -17.65 -25.67
N ALA A 502 -4.54 -17.26 -24.75
CA ALA A 502 -4.91 -16.61 -23.49
C ALA A 502 -5.43 -15.16 -23.66
N GLY A 503 -5.21 -14.54 -24.83
CA GLY A 503 -5.58 -13.15 -25.12
C GLY A 503 -4.50 -12.12 -24.77
N LEU A 504 -3.28 -12.55 -24.42
CA LEU A 504 -2.20 -11.66 -24.04
C LEU A 504 -1.69 -10.85 -25.26
N SER A 505 -2.04 -9.58 -25.27
CA SER A 505 -1.70 -8.58 -26.30
C SER A 505 -0.93 -7.38 -25.75
N SER A 506 -0.55 -7.44 -24.47
CA SER A 506 0.05 -6.36 -23.70
C SER A 506 1.43 -6.68 -23.15
N VAL A 507 1.89 -7.93 -23.20
CA VAL A 507 3.21 -8.37 -22.72
C VAL A 507 4.31 -7.51 -23.34
N LYS A 508 5.19 -7.00 -22.48
CA LYS A 508 6.35 -6.16 -22.77
C LYS A 508 7.64 -6.96 -22.83
N GLU A 509 7.82 -7.79 -21.81
CA GLU A 509 9.05 -8.51 -21.55
C GLU A 509 8.68 -9.93 -21.18
N LEU A 510 9.34 -10.89 -21.84
CA LEU A 510 8.99 -12.30 -21.79
C LEU A 510 10.24 -13.13 -21.52
N TRP A 511 10.22 -13.89 -20.42
CA TRP A 511 11.27 -14.84 -20.07
C TRP A 511 10.86 -16.22 -20.56
N LEU A 512 11.73 -16.87 -21.34
CA LEU A 512 11.49 -18.19 -21.93
C LEU A 512 12.61 -19.14 -21.55
N GLN A 513 12.27 -20.35 -21.14
CA GLN A 513 13.23 -21.43 -20.94
C GLN A 513 13.36 -22.23 -22.25
N TRP A 514 14.58 -22.47 -22.70
CA TRP A 514 14.88 -23.19 -23.94
C TRP A 514 15.72 -24.43 -23.67
N SER A 515 15.24 -25.59 -24.15
CA SER A 515 15.89 -26.90 -23.97
C SER A 515 17.13 -27.13 -24.86
N GLY A 516 17.47 -26.18 -25.74
CA GLY A 516 18.48 -26.35 -26.80
C GLY A 516 17.92 -26.87 -28.13
N ARG A 517 16.64 -27.25 -28.20
CA ARG A 517 16.00 -27.71 -29.45
C ARG A 517 15.84 -26.57 -30.46
N ASN A 518 16.58 -26.60 -31.57
CA ASN A 518 16.55 -25.54 -32.59
C ASN A 518 15.16 -25.37 -33.27
N SER A 519 14.34 -26.42 -33.34
CA SER A 519 12.96 -26.35 -33.85
C SER A 519 12.08 -25.38 -33.07
N VAL A 520 12.33 -25.21 -31.76
CA VAL A 520 11.62 -24.27 -30.89
C VAL A 520 11.96 -22.83 -31.28
N LEU A 521 13.23 -22.55 -31.56
CA LEU A 521 13.65 -21.25 -32.10
C LEU A 521 13.03 -20.96 -33.48
N TYR A 522 12.84 -21.96 -34.34
CA TYR A 522 12.07 -21.77 -35.58
C TYR A 522 10.61 -21.42 -35.31
N SER A 523 9.95 -22.10 -34.37
CA SER A 523 8.57 -21.76 -33.95
C SER A 523 8.46 -20.34 -33.37
N TRP A 524 9.38 -19.95 -32.48
CA TRP A 524 9.41 -18.62 -31.87
C TRP A 524 9.72 -17.49 -32.87
N SER A 525 10.50 -17.78 -33.92
CA SER A 525 10.78 -16.84 -35.03
C SER A 525 9.76 -16.93 -36.18
N CYS A 526 8.65 -17.64 -36.02
CA CYS A 526 7.57 -17.65 -37.01
C CYS A 526 6.76 -16.35 -36.99
N LYS A 527 6.43 -15.82 -38.17
CA LYS A 527 5.65 -14.58 -38.35
C LYS A 527 4.24 -14.65 -37.74
N ASP A 528 3.50 -15.72 -38.05
CA ASP A 528 2.04 -15.77 -37.83
C ASP A 528 1.62 -16.48 -36.52
N THR A 529 2.57 -17.12 -35.84
CA THR A 529 2.36 -17.87 -34.58
C THR A 529 3.45 -17.65 -33.52
N GLY A 530 4.59 -17.06 -33.90
CA GLY A 530 5.71 -16.75 -33.01
C GLY A 530 5.67 -15.33 -32.43
N LEU A 531 6.82 -14.88 -31.93
CA LEU A 531 6.96 -13.66 -31.12
C LEU A 531 6.55 -12.38 -31.86
N ALA A 532 6.67 -12.32 -33.19
CA ALA A 532 6.36 -11.13 -34.00
C ALA A 532 4.88 -10.69 -33.92
N LYS A 533 3.99 -11.56 -33.43
CA LYS A 533 2.55 -11.30 -33.24
C LYS A 533 2.25 -10.64 -31.89
N LEU A 534 3.19 -10.63 -30.93
CA LEU A 534 3.09 -9.90 -29.65
C LEU A 534 3.50 -8.43 -29.86
N GLN A 535 2.60 -7.63 -30.42
CA GLN A 535 2.87 -6.25 -30.91
C GLN A 535 3.46 -5.25 -29.91
N LYS A 536 3.40 -5.51 -28.59
CA LYS A 536 3.95 -4.63 -27.54
C LYS A 536 5.18 -5.21 -26.83
N LEU A 537 5.73 -6.30 -27.37
CA LEU A 537 6.90 -6.99 -26.85
C LEU A 537 8.16 -6.24 -27.26
N GLU A 538 8.86 -5.70 -26.26
CA GLU A 538 10.06 -4.88 -26.43
C GLU A 538 11.33 -5.67 -26.07
N MET A 539 11.25 -6.71 -25.22
CA MET A 539 12.39 -7.57 -24.84
C MET A 539 12.01 -9.04 -24.65
N VAL A 540 12.95 -9.96 -24.90
CA VAL A 540 12.79 -11.41 -24.68
C VAL A 540 14.06 -12.00 -24.07
N HIS A 541 13.94 -12.64 -22.91
CA HIS A 541 15.07 -13.24 -22.18
C HIS A 541 15.07 -14.76 -22.32
N ILE A 542 15.86 -15.28 -23.25
CA ILE A 542 15.99 -16.73 -23.48
C ILE A 542 17.03 -17.33 -22.52
N HIS A 543 16.55 -18.16 -21.60
CA HIS A 543 17.37 -18.89 -20.64
C HIS A 543 17.68 -20.29 -21.19
N THR A 544 18.95 -20.63 -21.31
CA THR A 544 19.42 -21.90 -21.90
C THR A 544 19.73 -22.91 -20.81
N ARG A 545 19.02 -24.06 -20.79
CA ARG A 545 19.48 -25.23 -20.02
C ARG A 545 20.63 -25.94 -20.75
N ALA A 546 21.36 -26.79 -20.02
CA ALA A 546 22.42 -27.62 -20.60
C ALA A 546 21.81 -28.75 -21.44
N GLY A 547 21.52 -28.45 -22.71
CA GLY A 547 20.97 -29.41 -23.67
C GLY A 547 22.04 -30.31 -24.31
N VAL A 548 21.60 -31.15 -25.26
CA VAL A 548 22.46 -32.06 -26.05
C VAL A 548 23.44 -31.29 -26.95
N GLU A 549 23.09 -30.06 -27.34
CA GLU A 549 23.88 -29.21 -28.21
C GLU A 549 24.96 -28.43 -27.46
N SER A 550 26.15 -28.33 -28.06
CA SER A 550 27.28 -27.59 -27.47
C SER A 550 26.99 -26.09 -27.34
N THR A 551 27.58 -25.43 -26.33
CA THR A 551 27.43 -23.98 -26.11
C THR A 551 27.76 -23.14 -27.36
N ARG A 552 28.73 -23.59 -28.17
CA ARG A 552 29.09 -22.96 -29.46
C ARG A 552 27.99 -23.09 -30.51
N MET A 553 27.31 -24.24 -30.58
CA MET A 553 26.18 -24.46 -31.50
C MET A 553 24.92 -23.71 -31.02
N ASN A 554 24.65 -23.71 -29.71
CA ASN A 554 23.56 -22.93 -29.11
C ASN A 554 23.72 -21.43 -29.39
N LYS A 555 24.94 -20.89 -29.26
CA LYS A 555 25.24 -19.50 -29.68
C LYS A 555 24.89 -19.25 -31.15
N LYS A 556 25.35 -20.10 -32.07
CA LYS A 556 25.07 -19.96 -33.50
C LYS A 556 23.57 -20.08 -33.84
N ASN A 557 22.85 -20.95 -33.12
CA ASN A 557 21.40 -21.11 -33.27
C ASN A 557 20.64 -19.85 -32.81
N LEU A 558 21.05 -19.24 -31.69
CA LEU A 558 20.48 -17.97 -31.19
C LEU A 558 20.81 -16.77 -32.09
N GLU A 559 22.03 -16.69 -32.62
CA GLU A 559 22.41 -15.69 -33.64
C GLU A 559 21.53 -15.80 -34.89
N SER A 560 21.34 -17.02 -35.40
CA SER A 560 20.49 -17.29 -36.57
C SER A 560 19.00 -17.02 -36.31
N PHE A 561 18.55 -17.23 -35.08
CA PHE A 561 17.19 -16.92 -34.62
C PHE A 561 16.92 -15.41 -34.57
N ASN A 562 17.88 -14.62 -34.06
CA ASN A 562 17.75 -13.16 -33.96
C ASN A 562 17.57 -12.50 -35.35
N VAL A 563 18.22 -13.03 -36.39
CA VAL A 563 18.02 -12.62 -37.79
C VAL A 563 16.59 -12.91 -38.26
N ARG A 564 16.13 -14.17 -38.19
CA ARG A 564 14.77 -14.56 -38.64
C ARG A 564 13.66 -13.82 -37.88
N LEU A 565 13.87 -13.55 -36.60
CA LEU A 565 12.92 -12.81 -35.78
C LEU A 565 12.78 -11.36 -36.25
N LYS A 566 13.88 -10.68 -36.58
CA LYS A 566 13.85 -9.32 -37.15
C LYS A 566 13.14 -9.29 -38.49
N GLU A 567 13.50 -10.18 -39.41
CA GLU A 567 12.83 -10.33 -40.72
C GLU A 567 11.32 -10.54 -40.57
N SER A 568 10.89 -11.32 -39.57
CA SER A 568 9.48 -11.57 -39.29
C SER A 568 8.77 -10.37 -38.67
N VAL A 569 9.40 -9.65 -37.73
CA VAL A 569 8.85 -8.42 -37.14
C VAL A 569 8.69 -7.33 -38.21
N ASP A 570 9.71 -7.10 -39.04
CA ASP A 570 9.66 -6.15 -40.16
C ASP A 570 8.53 -6.54 -41.14
N SER A 571 8.35 -7.83 -41.41
CA SER A 571 7.26 -8.34 -42.25
C SER A 571 5.86 -8.14 -41.66
N VAL A 572 5.70 -8.21 -40.32
CA VAL A 572 4.43 -7.85 -39.65
C VAL A 572 4.17 -6.35 -39.76
N GLN A 573 5.17 -5.51 -39.45
CA GLN A 573 5.05 -4.04 -39.50
C GLN A 573 4.66 -3.55 -40.92
N ILE A 574 5.26 -4.13 -41.96
CA ILE A 574 4.93 -3.83 -43.37
C ILE A 574 3.46 -4.20 -43.68
N ASP A 575 2.97 -5.35 -43.22
CA ASP A 575 1.60 -5.78 -43.49
C ASP A 575 0.55 -5.04 -42.64
N GLU A 576 0.88 -4.58 -41.44
CA GLU A 576 0.02 -3.66 -40.68
C GLU A 576 -0.06 -2.28 -41.34
N TYR A 577 1.08 -1.73 -41.77
CA TYR A 577 1.12 -0.48 -42.54
C TYR A 577 0.29 -0.58 -43.82
N ARG A 578 0.39 -1.70 -44.56
CA ARG A 578 -0.46 -1.99 -45.73
C ARG A 578 -1.95 -2.07 -45.39
N LYS A 579 -2.32 -2.73 -44.28
CA LYS A 579 -3.73 -2.84 -43.83
C LYS A 579 -4.30 -1.48 -43.46
N ASP A 580 -3.57 -0.64 -42.72
CA ASP A 580 -4.04 0.70 -42.36
C ASP A 580 -4.07 1.64 -43.58
N LEU A 581 -3.07 1.58 -44.47
CA LEU A 581 -3.10 2.31 -45.75
C LEU A 581 -4.33 1.91 -46.60
N THR A 582 -4.58 0.61 -46.75
CA THR A 582 -5.77 0.09 -47.45
C THR A 582 -7.06 0.58 -46.79
N LYS A 583 -7.14 0.57 -45.45
CA LYS A 583 -8.30 1.05 -44.69
C LYS A 583 -8.53 2.55 -44.86
N ARG A 584 -7.46 3.37 -44.89
CA ARG A 584 -7.52 4.81 -45.19
C ARG A 584 -7.97 5.07 -46.62
N VAL A 585 -7.42 4.35 -47.60
CA VAL A 585 -7.77 4.46 -49.02
C VAL A 585 -9.21 4.02 -49.27
N THR A 586 -9.64 2.88 -48.72
CA THR A 586 -11.03 2.41 -48.81
C THR A 586 -12.00 3.44 -48.21
N LYS A 587 -11.69 3.99 -47.03
CA LYS A 587 -12.52 5.02 -46.40
C LYS A 587 -12.56 6.34 -47.19
N ALA A 588 -11.46 6.72 -47.84
CA ALA A 588 -11.46 7.87 -48.75
C ALA A 588 -12.33 7.61 -49.99
N LEU A 589 -12.17 6.45 -50.63
CA LEU A 589 -12.99 6.02 -51.77
C LEU A 589 -14.48 5.89 -51.40
N GLU A 590 -14.83 5.41 -50.22
CA GLU A 590 -16.22 5.37 -49.74
C GLU A 590 -16.84 6.78 -49.60
N VAL A 591 -16.04 7.77 -49.18
CA VAL A 591 -16.47 9.18 -49.07
C VAL A 591 -16.57 9.83 -50.45
N ASP A 592 -15.58 9.62 -51.32
CA ASP A 592 -15.50 10.26 -52.64
C ASP A 592 -16.42 9.61 -53.69
N LEU A 593 -16.76 8.33 -53.55
CA LEU A 593 -17.68 7.60 -54.44
C LEU A 593 -19.14 7.61 -53.98
N ALA A 594 -19.44 8.08 -52.77
CA ALA A 594 -20.81 8.23 -52.27
C ALA A 594 -21.76 8.99 -53.25
N PRO A 595 -21.33 10.01 -54.02
CA PRO A 595 -22.18 10.68 -55.01
C PRO A 595 -22.47 9.86 -56.30
N LEU A 596 -21.80 8.74 -56.51
CA LEU A 596 -21.75 8.00 -57.80
C LEU A 596 -22.35 6.58 -57.75
N GLY A 597 -23.04 6.24 -56.66
CA GLY A 597 -23.55 4.91 -56.29
C GLY A 597 -24.62 4.26 -57.19
N SER A 598 -24.64 4.52 -58.50
CA SER A 598 -25.53 3.85 -59.47
C SER A 598 -24.87 3.45 -60.80
N LYS A 599 -23.61 3.85 -61.07
CA LYS A 599 -22.90 3.51 -62.31
C LYS A 599 -21.67 2.60 -62.13
N VAL A 600 -20.91 2.77 -61.04
CA VAL A 600 -19.62 2.06 -60.84
C VAL A 600 -19.79 0.55 -60.66
N GLN A 601 -20.90 0.11 -60.06
CA GLN A 601 -21.16 -1.29 -59.70
C GLN A 601 -21.30 -2.25 -60.91
N ARG A 602 -21.35 -1.74 -62.15
CA ARG A 602 -21.34 -2.54 -63.39
C ARG A 602 -19.96 -2.65 -64.05
N SER A 603 -18.95 -1.89 -63.60
CA SER A 603 -17.58 -1.93 -64.17
C SER A 603 -16.55 -2.57 -63.24
N MET A 604 -16.82 -2.69 -61.94
CA MET A 604 -15.89 -3.36 -61.01
C MET A 604 -15.78 -4.89 -61.22
N SER A 605 -16.64 -5.49 -62.03
CA SER A 605 -16.62 -6.92 -62.35
C SER A 605 -15.58 -7.34 -63.42
N GLU A 606 -14.93 -6.39 -64.09
CA GLU A 606 -14.05 -6.66 -65.25
C GLU A 606 -12.58 -6.26 -65.03
N TRP A 607 -12.22 -5.75 -63.85
CA TRP A 607 -10.89 -5.15 -63.63
C TRP A 607 -9.82 -6.14 -63.15
N THR A 608 -9.33 -6.97 -64.08
CA THR A 608 -8.14 -7.82 -63.87
C THR A 608 -6.86 -7.08 -64.28
N GLY A 609 -6.29 -6.30 -63.36
CA GLY A 609 -5.00 -5.63 -63.59
C GLY A 609 -4.42 -5.03 -62.32
N GLY A 610 -3.23 -5.50 -61.92
CA GLY A 610 -2.39 -4.82 -60.94
C GLY A 610 -1.36 -3.91 -61.63
N PRO A 611 -0.80 -2.91 -60.93
CA PRO A 611 0.41 -2.22 -61.39
C PRO A 611 1.63 -2.47 -60.48
N ASP A 612 2.79 -2.45 -61.11
CA ASP A 612 4.11 -2.55 -60.48
C ASP A 612 4.55 -1.28 -59.71
N TYR A 613 5.49 -1.48 -58.78
CA TYR A 613 6.45 -0.50 -58.23
C TYR A 613 5.97 0.86 -57.67
N VAL A 614 6.29 1.08 -56.39
CA VAL A 614 6.63 2.41 -55.83
C VAL A 614 7.98 2.30 -55.13
N GLN A 615 8.88 3.25 -55.39
CA GLN A 615 10.23 3.28 -54.80
C GLN A 615 10.21 3.71 -53.33
N ILE A 616 10.98 3.01 -52.48
CA ILE A 616 11.17 3.40 -51.08
C ILE A 616 12.35 4.38 -50.98
N ALA A 617 12.07 5.63 -50.60
CA ALA A 617 13.10 6.61 -50.27
C ALA A 617 13.78 6.27 -48.93
N LYS A 618 15.11 6.45 -48.84
CA LYS A 618 15.88 6.10 -47.64
C LYS A 618 15.73 7.11 -46.50
N ALA A 619 15.42 6.57 -45.32
CA ALA A 619 15.90 6.95 -43.99
C ALA A 619 16.11 8.45 -43.65
N GLY A 620 15.24 8.97 -42.79
CA GLY A 620 15.64 9.98 -41.80
C GLY A 620 16.41 9.31 -40.66
N LYS A 621 17.48 9.95 -40.15
CA LYS A 621 18.22 9.50 -38.96
C LYS A 621 17.51 9.96 -37.69
N GLY A 622 17.54 9.17 -36.61
CA GLY A 622 17.04 9.60 -35.31
C GLY A 622 17.34 8.63 -34.17
N GLU A 623 16.72 7.44 -34.22
CA GLU A 623 16.65 6.52 -33.08
C GLU A 623 17.26 5.15 -33.41
N PRO A 624 17.88 4.45 -32.44
CA PRO A 624 18.31 3.07 -32.63
C PRO A 624 17.09 2.12 -32.62
N PRO A 625 17.09 1.04 -33.43
CA PRO A 625 16.07 0.00 -33.32
C PRO A 625 16.14 -0.69 -31.94
N PRO A 626 15.02 -1.24 -31.42
CA PRO A 626 15.00 -1.91 -30.12
C PRO A 626 16.06 -3.00 -30.06
N MET A 627 16.95 -2.88 -29.08
CA MET A 627 18.10 -3.75 -28.92
C MET A 627 17.65 -5.10 -28.35
N ILE A 628 17.40 -6.08 -29.24
CA ILE A 628 17.25 -7.50 -28.86
C ILE A 628 18.63 -7.99 -28.39
N GLU A 629 18.96 -7.66 -27.14
CA GLU A 629 20.17 -8.08 -26.47
C GLU A 629 20.01 -9.55 -26.07
N ALA A 630 20.34 -10.43 -27.02
CA ALA A 630 20.43 -11.86 -26.80
C ALA A 630 21.68 -12.18 -25.94
N THR A 631 21.66 -11.74 -24.69
CA THR A 631 22.73 -11.94 -23.71
C THR A 631 22.86 -13.43 -23.44
N ILE A 632 23.84 -14.05 -24.09
CA ILE A 632 24.25 -15.43 -23.83
C ILE A 632 24.94 -15.44 -22.47
N ALA A 633 24.13 -15.52 -21.42
CA ALA A 633 24.52 -15.48 -20.01
C ALA A 633 25.21 -16.79 -19.59
N GLY A 634 26.36 -17.07 -20.21
CA GLY A 634 27.28 -18.09 -19.72
C GLY A 634 27.78 -17.71 -18.33
N PHE A 635 27.33 -18.44 -17.32
CA PHE A 635 27.90 -18.53 -15.97
C PHE A 635 27.77 -17.37 -14.95
N GLU A 636 27.26 -16.18 -15.28
CA GLU A 636 27.16 -15.08 -14.28
C GLU A 636 25.77 -14.84 -13.65
N ALA A 637 24.74 -15.61 -14.04
CA ALA A 637 23.38 -15.49 -13.47
C ALA A 637 23.22 -15.97 -12.00
N ARG A 638 24.31 -16.35 -11.32
CA ARG A 638 24.30 -16.74 -9.89
C ARG A 638 24.68 -15.58 -8.95
N ALA A 639 25.11 -14.43 -9.49
CA ALA A 639 25.79 -13.38 -8.71
C ALA A 639 24.89 -12.24 -8.15
N MET A 640 23.71 -11.99 -8.72
CA MET A 640 22.91 -10.79 -8.36
C MET A 640 22.10 -10.88 -7.05
N PHE A 641 22.07 -12.03 -6.36
CA PHE A 641 21.28 -12.21 -5.13
C PHE A 641 22.08 -12.37 -3.83
N ASN A 642 23.42 -12.22 -3.86
CA ASN A 642 24.24 -12.21 -2.64
C ASN A 642 25.05 -10.91 -2.49
N ARG A 643 24.49 -9.96 -1.73
CA ARG A 643 25.22 -8.80 -1.21
C ARG A 643 24.79 -8.48 0.23
N LYS A 644 25.49 -9.11 1.19
CA LYS A 644 25.66 -8.61 2.56
C LYS A 644 27.12 -8.77 2.96
N ASP A 645 27.56 -7.90 3.86
CA ASP A 645 28.96 -7.62 4.14
C ASP A 645 29.70 -8.78 4.82
N THR A 646 30.87 -9.15 4.27
CA THR A 646 31.81 -10.08 4.90
C THR A 646 33.13 -9.36 5.24
N LYS A 647 33.15 -8.66 6.39
CA LYS A 647 34.39 -8.24 7.06
C LYS A 647 34.64 -9.15 8.26
N GLY A 648 35.67 -9.99 8.15
CA GLY A 648 36.05 -10.91 9.23
C GLY A 648 36.77 -12.15 8.73
N LEU A 649 38.02 -12.00 8.26
CA LEU A 649 38.90 -13.15 8.08
C LEU A 649 39.24 -13.74 9.46
N ARG A 650 39.19 -15.07 9.56
CA ARG A 650 40.07 -15.84 10.44
C ARG A 650 40.64 -17.00 9.61
N GLU A 651 41.95 -17.03 9.48
CA GLU A 651 42.64 -18.20 8.94
C GLU A 651 42.51 -19.36 9.93
N ILE A 652 42.33 -20.57 9.40
CA ILE A 652 42.69 -21.81 10.10
C ILE A 652 43.57 -22.58 9.13
N ARG A 653 44.70 -23.09 9.62
CA ARG A 653 45.71 -23.78 8.80
C ARG A 653 45.31 -25.24 8.57
N VAL A 654 45.82 -25.80 7.47
CA VAL A 654 45.83 -27.24 7.24
C VAL A 654 47.08 -27.79 7.90
N ASP A 655 46.90 -28.78 8.78
CA ASP A 655 47.97 -29.66 9.26
C ASP A 655 47.58 -31.10 8.88
N ASP A 656 48.41 -31.78 8.09
CA ASP A 656 48.20 -33.17 7.68
C ASP A 656 48.57 -34.16 8.80
N ALA A 657 47.72 -35.15 9.06
CA ALA A 657 48.08 -36.34 9.82
C ALA A 657 47.28 -37.57 9.37
N SER A 658 47.97 -38.60 8.89
CA SER A 658 47.40 -39.92 8.62
C SER A 658 47.35 -40.79 9.88
N HIS A 659 46.41 -41.75 9.93
CA HIS A 659 46.66 -43.21 10.06
C HIS A 659 45.44 -43.99 10.61
N GLU A 660 45.14 -45.10 9.93
CA GLU A 660 44.73 -46.43 10.44
C GLU A 660 43.56 -46.59 11.46
N ASN A 661 42.45 -47.13 10.95
CA ASN A 661 41.76 -48.28 11.57
C ASN A 661 42.69 -49.51 11.60
N PRO A 662 42.46 -50.57 12.42
CA PRO A 662 41.17 -50.97 13.02
C PRO A 662 41.22 -51.47 14.49
N ASN A 663 40.05 -51.81 15.06
CA ASN A 663 39.87 -53.17 15.61
C ASN A 663 38.38 -53.59 15.75
N GLU A 664 38.14 -54.90 15.82
CA GLU A 664 36.80 -55.51 15.98
C GLU A 664 36.55 -56.08 17.40
N GLY A 665 35.28 -56.38 17.70
CA GLY A 665 34.86 -57.17 18.86
C GLY A 665 34.38 -56.33 20.06
N ASN A 666 33.39 -56.76 20.86
CA ASN A 666 32.80 -58.10 20.98
C ASN A 666 31.30 -58.00 21.37
N GLY A 667 30.49 -59.01 21.06
CA GLY A 667 29.03 -58.96 21.24
C GLY A 667 28.53 -59.59 22.55
N SER A 668 27.37 -59.16 23.04
CA SER A 668 26.58 -59.95 24.01
C SER A 668 25.07 -59.67 23.98
N LYS A 669 24.34 -60.71 23.51
CA LYS A 669 23.05 -61.23 23.99
C LYS A 669 21.86 -60.27 24.15
N ARG A 670 20.84 -60.53 23.33
CA ARG A 670 19.43 -60.14 23.54
C ARG A 670 18.94 -60.56 24.93
N THR A 671 17.99 -59.80 25.47
CA THR A 671 16.85 -60.36 26.22
C THR A 671 15.57 -59.72 25.67
N ASP A 672 14.53 -60.52 25.48
CA ASP A 672 13.31 -60.08 24.80
C ASP A 672 12.30 -59.46 25.78
N ARG A 673 11.88 -58.22 25.50
CA ARG A 673 10.65 -57.62 26.03
C ARG A 673 9.94 -56.82 24.95
N GLN A 674 9.07 -57.50 24.20
CA GLN A 674 8.02 -56.83 23.42
C GLN A 674 6.87 -56.45 24.37
N GLU A 675 7.00 -55.32 25.07
CA GLU A 675 5.85 -54.65 25.68
C GLU A 675 5.25 -53.63 24.70
N GLN A 676 3.94 -53.39 24.81
CA GLN A 676 3.16 -52.73 23.77
C GLN A 676 3.29 -51.20 23.80
N ASN A 677 4.36 -50.66 23.21
CA ASN A 677 4.49 -49.22 22.95
C ASN A 677 3.57 -48.76 21.80
N SER A 678 2.27 -48.67 22.08
CA SER A 678 1.47 -47.59 21.49
C SER A 678 1.80 -46.31 22.27
N PRO A 679 2.06 -45.16 21.61
CA PRO A 679 2.36 -43.93 22.32
C PRO A 679 1.18 -43.52 23.21
N ARG A 680 1.46 -43.24 24.49
CA ARG A 680 0.44 -42.72 25.41
C ARG A 680 0.03 -41.32 24.97
N GLY A 681 -1.26 -41.02 25.01
CA GLY A 681 -1.77 -39.67 24.76
C GLY A 681 -1.46 -38.75 25.93
N HIS A 682 -0.88 -37.58 25.66
CA HIS A 682 -0.63 -36.55 26.66
C HIS A 682 -1.98 -36.07 27.25
N ARG A 683 -2.26 -36.47 28.50
CA ARG A 683 -3.58 -36.36 29.18
C ARG A 683 -4.28 -35.01 29.00
N TRP A 684 -3.52 -33.93 29.13
CA TRP A 684 -4.01 -32.55 28.96
C TRP A 684 -4.52 -32.24 27.54
N LEU A 685 -3.85 -32.74 26.48
CA LEU A 685 -4.31 -32.61 25.09
C LEU A 685 -5.61 -33.39 24.87
N ASP A 686 -5.75 -34.56 25.49
CA ASP A 686 -6.95 -35.39 25.34
C ASP A 686 -8.18 -34.76 26.01
N ALA A 687 -8.01 -34.12 27.18
CA ALA A 687 -9.05 -33.28 27.76
C ALA A 687 -9.43 -32.12 26.82
N ALA A 688 -8.44 -31.40 26.26
CA ALA A 688 -8.69 -30.32 25.30
C ALA A 688 -9.43 -30.81 24.04
N ARG A 689 -9.06 -31.98 23.50
CA ARG A 689 -9.75 -32.65 22.37
C ARG A 689 -11.20 -32.98 22.71
N ARG A 690 -11.48 -33.50 23.92
CA ARG A 690 -12.84 -33.81 24.39
C ARG A 690 -13.71 -32.56 24.49
N LEU A 691 -13.25 -31.52 25.22
CA LEU A 691 -13.97 -30.25 25.35
C LEU A 691 -14.25 -29.62 23.97
N LYS A 692 -13.24 -29.56 23.11
CA LYS A 692 -13.34 -29.07 21.73
C LYS A 692 -14.38 -29.83 20.91
N THR A 693 -14.54 -31.13 21.14
CA THR A 693 -15.54 -31.97 20.47
C THR A 693 -16.94 -31.68 21.00
N ALA A 694 -17.13 -31.68 22.33
CA ALA A 694 -18.41 -31.37 22.98
C ALA A 694 -18.96 -29.98 22.58
N ILE A 695 -18.10 -28.96 22.58
CA ILE A 695 -18.48 -27.60 22.16
C ILE A 695 -18.91 -27.56 20.68
N ASN A 696 -18.24 -28.29 19.79
CA ASN A 696 -18.62 -28.32 18.38
C ASN A 696 -19.98 -29.00 18.15
N ILE A 697 -20.29 -30.07 18.90
CA ILE A 697 -21.61 -30.72 18.88
C ILE A 697 -22.67 -29.73 19.38
N HIS A 698 -22.46 -29.11 20.53
CA HIS A 698 -23.40 -28.15 21.12
C HIS A 698 -23.69 -26.95 20.19
N LYS A 699 -22.66 -26.45 19.50
CA LYS A 699 -22.76 -25.36 18.52
C LYS A 699 -23.61 -25.72 17.29
N GLN A 700 -23.57 -26.98 16.84
CA GLN A 700 -24.39 -27.43 15.70
C GLN A 700 -25.89 -27.43 16.04
N ASN A 701 -26.24 -27.79 17.28
CA ASN A 701 -27.63 -27.89 17.71
C ASN A 701 -28.28 -26.52 17.96
N ASN A 702 -27.57 -25.57 18.58
CA ASN A 702 -28.17 -24.36 19.15
C ASN A 702 -28.09 -23.08 18.29
N GLN A 703 -27.50 -23.13 17.10
CA GLN A 703 -27.40 -22.04 16.09
C GLN A 703 -26.82 -20.68 16.54
N LEU A 704 -26.48 -20.51 17.81
CA LEU A 704 -25.89 -19.28 18.37
C LEU A 704 -24.51 -18.99 17.77
N THR A 705 -24.41 -17.88 17.04
CA THR A 705 -23.16 -17.38 16.46
C THR A 705 -22.43 -16.44 17.41
N VAL A 706 -21.27 -16.88 17.91
CA VAL A 706 -20.34 -16.05 18.69
C VAL A 706 -19.17 -15.66 17.80
N ARG A 707 -18.65 -14.44 17.96
CA ARG A 707 -17.43 -13.99 17.28
C ARG A 707 -16.22 -14.90 17.61
N PRO A 708 -15.20 -14.98 16.75
CA PRO A 708 -13.91 -15.52 17.16
C PRO A 708 -13.22 -14.60 18.18
N ILE A 709 -12.47 -15.19 19.11
CA ILE A 709 -11.58 -14.44 20.01
C ILE A 709 -10.34 -14.00 19.22
N ARG A 710 -9.98 -12.71 19.30
CA ARG A 710 -8.89 -12.11 18.55
C ARG A 710 -7.57 -12.33 19.31
N VAL A 711 -6.63 -13.07 18.73
CA VAL A 711 -5.33 -13.37 19.32
C VAL A 711 -4.24 -12.78 18.45
N ALA A 712 -3.43 -11.86 18.97
CA ALA A 712 -2.18 -11.48 18.32
C ALA A 712 -1.08 -12.48 18.69
N LEU A 713 -0.43 -13.04 17.68
CA LEU A 713 0.79 -13.82 17.83
C LEU A 713 1.97 -12.94 17.39
N LEU A 714 2.85 -12.63 18.35
CA LEU A 714 4.08 -11.89 18.13
C LEU A 714 5.22 -12.91 18.12
N ASP A 715 5.80 -13.18 16.96
CA ASP A 715 6.73 -14.30 16.74
C ASP A 715 7.53 -14.10 15.42
N ASP A 716 8.25 -15.12 14.94
CA ASP A 716 9.03 -15.07 13.68
C ASP A 716 8.18 -15.02 12.39
N GLY A 717 6.85 -15.10 12.52
CA GLY A 717 5.87 -15.18 11.44
C GLY A 717 5.08 -16.50 11.46
N VAL A 718 4.23 -16.72 10.45
CA VAL A 718 3.41 -17.93 10.29
C VAL A 718 3.33 -18.29 8.81
N THR A 719 3.62 -19.55 8.44
CA THR A 719 3.39 -20.06 7.08
C THR A 719 1.90 -20.41 6.89
N PRO A 720 1.11 -19.68 6.07
CA PRO A 720 -0.34 -19.87 6.06
C PRO A 720 -0.79 -21.23 5.51
N SER A 721 -0.01 -21.85 4.62
CA SER A 721 -0.31 -23.17 4.05
C SER A 721 -0.26 -24.31 5.08
N GLU A 722 0.47 -24.16 6.18
CA GLU A 722 0.66 -25.18 7.22
C GLU A 722 -0.45 -25.19 8.29
N LEU A 723 -1.28 -24.14 8.35
CA LEU A 723 -2.36 -24.04 9.34
C LEU A 723 -3.55 -24.97 9.07
N VAL A 724 -3.61 -25.60 7.90
CA VAL A 724 -4.65 -26.55 7.43
C VAL A 724 -6.07 -25.96 7.27
N VAL A 725 -6.43 -24.94 8.06
CA VAL A 725 -7.81 -24.45 8.27
C VAL A 725 -8.03 -23.06 7.63
N PRO A 726 -9.10 -22.87 6.82
CA PRO A 726 -9.45 -21.59 6.20
C PRO A 726 -9.71 -20.46 7.19
N GLY A 727 -9.26 -19.24 6.87
CA GLY A 727 -9.75 -18.00 7.48
C GLY A 727 -9.45 -17.80 8.97
N VAL A 728 -8.56 -18.60 9.57
CA VAL A 728 -8.09 -18.43 10.96
C VAL A 728 -7.19 -17.19 11.08
N LEU A 729 -6.29 -16.97 10.12
CA LEU A 729 -5.56 -15.70 10.00
C LEU A 729 -6.51 -14.58 9.56
N LYS A 730 -6.30 -13.36 10.07
CA LYS A 730 -7.10 -12.17 9.71
C LYS A 730 -6.31 -10.97 9.19
N ASP A 731 -5.09 -10.77 9.68
CA ASP A 731 -4.27 -9.59 9.37
C ASP A 731 -2.82 -9.90 9.77
N GLY A 732 -1.87 -9.09 9.29
CA GLY A 732 -0.47 -9.24 9.67
C GLY A 732 0.37 -7.97 9.60
N TRP A 733 1.44 -7.96 10.39
CA TRP A 733 2.44 -6.90 10.52
C TRP A 733 3.84 -7.51 10.41
N PRO A 734 4.87 -6.79 9.92
CA PRO A 734 4.83 -5.42 9.39
C PRO A 734 4.16 -5.34 8.02
N LEU A 735 3.67 -4.14 7.66
CA LEU A 735 3.37 -3.88 6.25
C LEU A 735 4.64 -4.09 5.42
N PRO A 736 4.55 -4.63 4.19
CA PRO A 736 5.66 -4.72 3.27
C PRO A 736 6.34 -3.36 3.07
N SER A 737 7.63 -3.41 2.76
CA SER A 737 8.41 -2.23 2.41
C SER A 737 9.19 -2.51 1.14
N THR A 738 9.42 -1.48 0.33
CA THR A 738 10.28 -1.52 -0.87
C THR A 738 11.60 -2.27 -0.60
N SER A 739 12.25 -1.94 0.52
CA SER A 739 13.48 -2.56 1.02
C SER A 739 13.40 -4.06 1.33
N ARG A 740 12.21 -4.61 1.60
CA ARG A 740 11.98 -6.03 1.91
C ARG A 740 11.46 -6.84 0.72
N LEU A 741 11.19 -6.22 -0.44
CA LEU A 741 10.81 -6.97 -1.64
C LEU A 741 11.93 -7.90 -2.15
N HIS A 742 13.20 -7.53 -1.90
CA HIS A 742 14.36 -8.36 -2.17
C HIS A 742 14.62 -9.46 -1.12
N SER A 743 13.81 -9.53 -0.04
CA SER A 743 13.87 -10.66 0.89
C SER A 743 13.18 -11.90 0.30
N SER A 744 13.68 -13.09 0.62
CA SER A 744 13.21 -14.36 0.05
C SER A 744 11.88 -14.86 0.63
N LYS A 745 11.35 -14.24 1.69
CA LYS A 745 10.11 -14.62 2.37
C LYS A 745 9.20 -13.39 2.58
N PRO A 746 7.86 -13.52 2.43
CA PRO A 746 6.90 -12.49 2.82
C PRO A 746 7.03 -12.00 4.25
N TYR A 747 6.48 -10.80 4.49
CA TYR A 747 6.32 -10.22 5.82
C TYR A 747 5.56 -11.12 6.80
N TYR A 748 4.59 -11.90 6.36
CA TYR A 748 3.86 -12.83 7.23
C TYR A 748 4.61 -14.13 7.48
N SER A 749 5.55 -14.52 6.62
CA SER A 749 6.10 -15.89 6.62
C SER A 749 7.17 -16.10 7.68
N SER A 750 6.99 -17.19 8.43
CA SER A 750 7.89 -17.69 9.47
C SER A 750 9.30 -17.92 8.94
N GLU A 751 10.32 -17.56 9.72
CA GLU A 751 11.73 -17.62 9.31
C GLU A 751 12.34 -18.99 9.59
N GLN A 752 12.11 -19.49 10.79
CA GLN A 752 12.62 -20.72 11.38
C GLN A 752 11.52 -21.79 11.54
N GLY A 753 10.25 -21.39 11.47
CA GLY A 753 9.08 -22.25 11.66
C GLY A 753 8.39 -22.07 13.01
N HIS A 754 9.01 -21.35 13.95
CA HIS A 754 8.61 -21.29 15.36
C HIS A 754 7.18 -20.73 15.54
N GLY A 755 6.90 -19.54 15.00
CA GLY A 755 5.56 -18.94 15.09
C GLY A 755 4.49 -19.74 14.34
N THR A 756 4.87 -20.51 13.32
CA THR A 756 3.94 -21.47 12.68
C THR A 756 3.53 -22.58 13.65
N LYS A 757 4.46 -23.13 14.44
CA LYS A 757 4.14 -24.11 15.50
C LYS A 757 3.27 -23.46 16.59
N MET A 758 3.60 -22.26 17.05
CA MET A 758 2.80 -21.52 18.04
C MET A 758 1.36 -21.24 17.55
N ALA A 759 1.18 -20.83 16.30
CA ALA A 759 -0.15 -20.61 15.71
C ALA A 759 -0.97 -21.90 15.61
N ARG A 760 -0.32 -23.04 15.32
CA ARG A 760 -0.96 -24.36 15.28
C ARG A 760 -1.35 -24.84 16.68
N LEU A 761 -0.57 -24.56 17.72
CA LEU A 761 -0.92 -24.82 19.12
C LEU A 761 -2.10 -23.96 19.61
N LEU A 762 -2.09 -22.65 19.32
CA LEU A 762 -3.21 -21.75 19.63
C LEU A 762 -4.53 -22.27 19.05
N TYR A 763 -4.53 -22.68 17.77
CA TYR A 763 -5.71 -23.24 17.10
C TYR A 763 -6.06 -24.68 17.55
N PHE A 764 -5.05 -25.49 17.91
CA PHE A 764 -5.27 -26.80 18.51
C PHE A 764 -6.10 -26.65 19.80
N MET A 765 -5.71 -25.72 20.67
CA MET A 765 -6.38 -25.46 21.93
C MET A 765 -7.75 -24.79 21.78
N CYS A 766 -7.84 -23.69 21.02
CA CYS A 766 -9.11 -23.06 20.73
C CYS A 766 -9.29 -22.89 19.21
N PRO A 767 -10.19 -23.66 18.56
CA PRO A 767 -10.48 -23.48 17.14
C PRO A 767 -11.37 -22.25 16.85
N PHE A 768 -11.85 -21.57 17.90
CA PHE A 768 -12.79 -20.46 17.83
C PHE A 768 -12.08 -19.10 17.89
N ILE A 769 -10.87 -19.02 17.33
CA ILE A 769 -9.99 -17.85 17.36
C ILE A 769 -9.84 -17.20 15.98
N SER A 770 -9.28 -16.00 15.99
CA SER A 770 -8.79 -15.29 14.82
C SER A 770 -7.41 -14.74 15.13
N ILE A 771 -6.40 -15.19 14.38
CA ILE A 771 -5.00 -14.91 14.62
C ILE A 771 -4.56 -13.69 13.79
N TYR A 772 -3.91 -12.76 14.48
CA TYR A 772 -3.30 -11.55 13.95
C TYR A 772 -1.77 -11.72 14.06
N VAL A 773 -1.06 -11.85 12.94
CA VAL A 773 0.35 -12.27 12.94
C VAL A 773 1.26 -11.06 12.87
N ALA A 774 1.95 -10.73 13.97
CA ALA A 774 2.97 -9.70 13.96
C ALA A 774 4.36 -10.34 13.96
N LYS A 775 4.99 -10.38 12.78
CA LYS A 775 6.36 -10.83 12.62
C LYS A 775 7.32 -9.82 13.24
N ILE A 776 8.05 -10.25 14.27
CA ILE A 776 9.12 -9.46 14.89
C ILE A 776 10.48 -9.78 14.25
N ASP A 777 11.44 -8.88 14.42
CA ASP A 777 12.74 -8.91 13.75
C ASP A 777 13.77 -9.55 14.71
N MET A 778 14.01 -10.86 14.57
CA MET A 778 14.72 -11.67 15.58
C MET A 778 16.10 -12.20 15.12
N TYR A 779 16.80 -11.49 14.23
CA TYR A 779 18.09 -11.98 13.73
C TYR A 779 19.19 -12.14 14.80
N ARG A 780 19.10 -11.45 15.96
CA ARG A 780 20.01 -11.61 17.12
C ARG A 780 19.33 -11.24 18.45
N GLU A 781 19.58 -12.01 19.51
CA GLU A 781 19.01 -11.81 20.87
C GLU A 781 19.33 -10.44 21.52
N HIS A 782 20.44 -9.82 21.11
CA HIS A 782 20.94 -8.56 21.66
C HIS A 782 20.55 -7.31 20.84
N ASP A 783 19.85 -7.46 19.70
CA ASP A 783 19.63 -6.35 18.78
C ASP A 783 18.57 -5.35 19.29
N ALA A 784 18.87 -4.05 19.20
CA ALA A 784 17.92 -2.98 19.42
C ALA A 784 16.78 -2.97 18.39
N SER A 785 16.99 -3.57 17.21
CA SER A 785 15.94 -3.81 16.22
C SER A 785 14.82 -4.70 16.75
N ALA A 786 15.15 -5.77 17.50
CA ALA A 786 14.19 -6.75 18.00
C ALA A 786 13.21 -6.13 19.00
N ALA A 787 13.71 -5.47 20.05
CA ALA A 787 12.88 -4.78 21.04
C ALA A 787 12.03 -3.65 20.41
N MET A 788 12.57 -2.93 19.43
CA MET A 788 11.81 -1.87 18.73
C MET A 788 10.74 -2.46 17.80
N SER A 789 11.04 -3.58 17.14
CA SER A 789 10.09 -4.32 16.29
C SER A 789 8.93 -4.85 17.15
N ALA A 790 9.25 -5.47 18.30
CA ALA A 790 8.24 -5.92 19.28
C ALA A 790 7.39 -4.78 19.85
N ALA A 791 7.98 -3.62 20.18
CA ALA A 791 7.22 -2.45 20.62
C ALA A 791 6.18 -2.00 19.57
N ASN A 792 6.58 -1.95 18.30
CA ASN A 792 5.68 -1.60 17.19
C ASN A 792 4.63 -2.69 16.91
N ALA A 793 5.00 -3.96 17.05
CA ALA A 793 4.09 -5.11 16.92
C ALA A 793 2.99 -5.11 18.01
N ILE A 794 3.32 -4.79 19.26
CA ILE A 794 2.33 -4.62 20.34
C ILE A 794 1.41 -3.44 20.04
N ASN A 795 1.95 -2.28 19.64
CA ASN A 795 1.15 -1.11 19.27
C ASN A 795 0.20 -1.41 18.09
N TRP A 796 0.64 -2.20 17.10
CA TRP A 796 -0.23 -2.70 16.04
C TRP A 796 -1.32 -3.64 16.58
N ALA A 797 -1.00 -4.58 17.48
CA ALA A 797 -1.98 -5.48 18.09
C ALA A 797 -3.07 -4.71 18.86
N ILE A 798 -2.71 -3.65 19.60
CA ILE A 798 -3.65 -2.72 20.24
C ILE A 798 -4.56 -2.07 19.18
N SER A 799 -3.99 -1.61 18.06
CA SER A 799 -4.77 -1.00 16.95
C SER A 799 -5.73 -1.97 16.23
N LYS A 800 -5.60 -3.28 16.47
CA LYS A 800 -6.53 -4.33 16.00
C LYS A 800 -7.51 -4.79 17.09
N HIS A 801 -7.47 -4.17 18.27
CA HIS A 801 -8.32 -4.44 19.42
C HIS A 801 -8.36 -5.93 19.82
N VAL A 802 -7.20 -6.59 19.79
CA VAL A 802 -7.12 -8.03 20.12
C VAL A 802 -7.48 -8.30 21.59
N ASP A 803 -8.01 -9.48 21.87
CA ASP A 803 -8.36 -9.92 23.22
C ASP A 803 -7.15 -10.45 24.00
N ILE A 804 -6.19 -11.05 23.27
CA ILE A 804 -5.01 -11.72 23.79
C ILE A 804 -3.79 -11.34 22.93
N ILE A 805 -2.64 -11.12 23.57
CA ILE A 805 -1.30 -11.07 22.94
C ILE A 805 -0.47 -12.24 23.49
N SER A 806 0.09 -13.05 22.59
CA SER A 806 1.00 -14.16 22.88
C SER A 806 2.42 -13.82 22.41
N MET A 807 3.40 -13.87 23.33
CA MET A 807 4.81 -13.53 23.10
C MET A 807 5.71 -14.72 23.49
N SER A 808 5.88 -15.67 22.59
CA SER A 808 6.70 -16.88 22.81
C SER A 808 8.19 -16.62 22.52
N TRP A 809 8.76 -15.54 23.07
CA TRP A 809 10.12 -15.07 22.81
C TRP A 809 10.62 -14.16 23.94
N THR A 810 11.95 -13.94 23.99
CA THR A 810 12.61 -13.01 24.92
C THR A 810 13.69 -12.18 24.22
N VAL A 811 13.88 -10.93 24.64
CA VAL A 811 14.99 -10.04 24.22
C VAL A 811 15.74 -9.56 25.45
N LYS A 812 17.08 -9.64 25.42
CA LYS A 812 17.97 -9.26 26.53
C LYS A 812 18.15 -7.73 26.60
N GLU A 813 18.16 -7.16 27.79
CA GLU A 813 18.43 -5.74 28.04
C GLU A 813 19.93 -5.45 28.11
N VAL A 814 20.45 -4.69 27.14
CA VAL A 814 21.85 -4.24 27.09
C VAL A 814 21.90 -2.77 27.50
N LYS A 815 22.37 -2.50 28.72
CA LYS A 815 22.33 -1.15 29.31
C LYS A 815 23.43 -0.23 28.80
N TYR A 816 24.65 -0.75 28.67
CA TYR A 816 25.87 0.02 28.39
C TYR A 816 26.62 -0.52 27.17
N GLY A 817 27.54 0.29 26.63
CA GLY A 817 28.32 -0.07 25.43
C GLY A 817 27.67 0.40 24.11
N PRO A 818 28.33 0.13 22.97
CA PRO A 818 27.84 0.54 21.65
C PRO A 818 26.54 -0.16 21.26
N ASP A 819 26.32 -1.39 21.75
CA ASP A 819 25.15 -2.23 21.46
C ASP A 819 23.98 -1.97 22.45
N SER A 820 23.98 -0.85 23.16
CA SER A 820 22.94 -0.50 24.15
C SER A 820 21.56 -0.36 23.52
N ASN A 821 20.61 -1.20 23.94
CA ASN A 821 19.24 -1.24 23.41
C ASN A 821 18.21 -0.54 24.31
N GLN A 822 18.66 0.18 25.34
CA GLN A 822 17.81 0.81 26.38
C GLN A 822 16.63 1.64 25.83
N LYS A 823 16.81 2.37 24.71
CA LYS A 823 15.73 3.15 24.07
C LYS A 823 14.62 2.26 23.49
N ALA A 824 14.99 1.10 22.93
CA ALA A 824 14.06 0.13 22.38
C ALA A 824 13.35 -0.66 23.48
N ILE A 825 14.06 -1.06 24.54
CA ILE A 825 13.48 -1.63 25.76
C ILE A 825 12.47 -0.66 26.42
N THR A 826 12.81 0.63 26.49
CA THR A 826 11.89 1.68 26.98
C THR A 826 10.63 1.84 26.11
N ALA A 827 10.74 1.64 24.80
CA ALA A 827 9.59 1.65 23.90
C ALA A 827 8.73 0.38 24.05
N LEU A 828 9.37 -0.78 24.22
CA LEU A 828 8.73 -2.07 24.46
C LEU A 828 7.93 -2.05 25.77
N GLU A 829 8.53 -1.61 26.88
CA GLU A 829 7.85 -1.53 28.18
C GLU A 829 6.61 -0.62 28.14
N ARG A 830 6.70 0.51 27.44
CA ARG A 830 5.54 1.40 27.22
C ARG A 830 4.44 0.73 26.40
N ALA A 831 4.79 -0.08 25.40
CA ALA A 831 3.82 -0.80 24.58
C ALA A 831 3.13 -1.92 25.39
N ILE A 832 3.89 -2.70 26.18
CA ILE A 832 3.35 -3.71 27.11
C ILE A 832 2.39 -3.04 28.11
N GLN A 833 2.80 -1.91 28.72
CA GLN A 833 1.95 -1.17 29.65
C GLN A 833 0.71 -0.55 28.97
N ALA A 834 0.80 -0.13 27.71
CA ALA A 834 -0.35 0.35 26.95
C ALA A 834 -1.36 -0.77 26.66
N ALA A 835 -0.91 -1.95 26.23
CA ALA A 835 -1.79 -3.10 26.02
C ALA A 835 -2.42 -3.59 27.33
N ALA A 836 -1.65 -3.57 28.43
CA ALA A 836 -2.17 -3.84 29.77
C ALA A 836 -3.24 -2.81 30.21
N ASN A 837 -3.16 -1.56 29.75
CA ASN A 837 -4.15 -0.53 30.07
C ASN A 837 -5.44 -0.64 29.25
N ASP A 838 -5.40 -1.22 28.05
CA ASP A 838 -6.59 -1.44 27.19
C ASP A 838 -7.36 -2.74 27.52
N ASP A 839 -7.06 -3.36 28.68
CA ASP A 839 -7.59 -4.67 29.11
C ASP A 839 -7.32 -5.81 28.11
N ILE A 840 -6.13 -5.84 27.48
CA ILE A 840 -5.67 -7.00 26.68
C ILE A 840 -4.98 -8.01 27.62
N LEU A 841 -5.26 -9.31 27.46
CA LEU A 841 -4.53 -10.35 28.19
C LEU A 841 -3.15 -10.56 27.56
N LEU A 842 -2.09 -10.44 28.38
CA LEU A 842 -0.70 -10.53 27.92
C LEU A 842 -0.04 -11.82 28.43
N PHE A 843 0.41 -12.66 27.51
CA PHE A 843 1.15 -13.90 27.81
C PHE A 843 2.57 -13.81 27.29
N CYS A 844 3.56 -14.22 28.08
CA CYS A 844 4.93 -14.38 27.61
C CYS A 844 5.63 -15.61 28.18
N ALA A 845 6.59 -16.11 27.40
CA ALA A 845 7.54 -17.11 27.88
C ALA A 845 8.47 -16.52 28.94
N VAL A 846 8.80 -17.34 29.94
CA VAL A 846 10.04 -17.18 30.72
C VAL A 846 11.24 -17.53 29.83
N GLN A 847 12.41 -16.93 30.08
CA GLN A 847 13.64 -17.36 29.43
C GLN A 847 14.05 -18.76 29.92
N ASP A 848 14.08 -19.74 29.01
CA ASP A 848 14.66 -21.06 29.25
C ASP A 848 16.19 -20.95 29.28
N SER A 849 16.85 -21.65 30.21
CA SER A 849 18.26 -21.39 30.57
C SER A 849 19.15 -22.63 30.58
N SER A 850 20.13 -22.67 29.68
CA SER A 850 21.21 -23.66 29.66
C SER A 850 22.42 -23.18 30.47
N HIS A 851 22.37 -23.38 31.80
CA HIS A 851 23.43 -23.13 32.79
C HIS A 851 23.88 -21.66 33.01
N TYR A 852 23.48 -21.10 34.16
CA TYR A 852 24.26 -20.13 34.97
C TYR A 852 24.94 -18.92 34.29
N GLU A 853 24.15 -18.01 33.71
CA GLU A 853 24.52 -16.57 33.68
C GLU A 853 23.41 -15.77 34.39
N SER A 854 23.78 -15.01 35.43
CA SER A 854 22.85 -14.71 36.55
C SER A 854 22.50 -13.22 36.74
N ASN A 855 22.90 -12.33 35.83
CA ASN A 855 22.69 -10.88 35.96
C ASN A 855 22.00 -10.19 34.77
N GLU A 856 21.70 -10.91 33.68
CA GLU A 856 20.99 -10.33 32.53
C GLU A 856 19.48 -10.21 32.81
N GLN A 857 18.84 -9.16 32.29
CA GLN A 857 17.40 -8.92 32.41
C GLN A 857 16.74 -9.05 31.04
N SER A 858 15.69 -9.87 30.94
CA SER A 858 15.03 -10.18 29.67
C SER A 858 13.59 -9.68 29.63
N PHE A 859 13.20 -9.08 28.50
CA PHE A 859 11.85 -8.58 28.24
C PHE A 859 11.14 -9.50 27.23
N PRO A 860 9.79 -9.63 27.28
CA PRO A 860 8.85 -8.88 28.13
C PRO A 860 8.84 -9.30 29.60
N GLN A 861 9.43 -10.44 29.97
CA GLN A 861 9.38 -11.03 31.32
C GLN A 861 9.69 -10.05 32.49
N LYS A 862 10.68 -9.16 32.33
CA LYS A 862 11.05 -8.16 33.35
C LYS A 862 10.04 -7.01 33.52
N SER A 863 9.00 -6.89 32.69
CA SER A 863 8.05 -5.76 32.76
C SER A 863 7.46 -5.55 34.17
N ASP A 864 7.29 -4.29 34.56
CA ASP A 864 6.76 -3.94 35.88
C ASP A 864 5.22 -4.09 35.96
N THR A 865 4.55 -4.35 34.83
CA THR A 865 3.09 -4.53 34.79
C THR A 865 2.65 -5.89 35.32
N LYS A 866 2.06 -5.90 36.52
CA LYS A 866 1.39 -7.05 37.14
C LYS A 866 0.11 -7.53 36.40
N LYS A 867 -0.11 -7.14 35.15
CA LYS A 867 -1.10 -7.75 34.22
C LYS A 867 -0.45 -8.70 33.22
N LEU A 868 0.88 -8.73 33.10
CA LEU A 868 1.61 -9.71 32.30
C LEU A 868 1.58 -11.09 32.98
N ILE A 869 1.29 -12.12 32.20
CA ILE A 869 1.24 -13.53 32.64
C ILE A 869 2.51 -14.22 32.10
N ILE A 870 3.48 -14.42 32.98
CA ILE A 870 4.74 -15.12 32.67
C ILE A 870 4.52 -16.62 32.83
N VAL A 871 4.76 -17.39 31.78
CA VAL A 871 4.52 -18.84 31.69
C VAL A 871 5.84 -19.59 31.57
N GLY A 872 5.98 -20.67 32.34
CA GLY A 872 7.09 -21.62 32.25
C GLY A 872 6.65 -23.01 31.79
N SER A 873 7.57 -23.75 31.18
CA SER A 873 7.39 -25.14 30.75
C SER A 873 7.29 -26.12 31.92
N ALA A 874 6.37 -27.06 31.78
CA ALA A 874 6.28 -28.30 32.56
C ALA A 874 6.22 -29.53 31.65
N ASP A 875 6.46 -30.71 32.22
CA ASP A 875 6.34 -32.00 31.56
C ASP A 875 4.91 -32.60 31.64
N GLU A 876 4.76 -33.87 31.26
CA GLU A 876 3.45 -34.55 31.18
C GLU A 876 2.80 -34.82 32.54
N ASP A 877 3.61 -34.93 33.61
CA ASP A 877 3.15 -35.13 34.99
C ASP A 877 2.86 -33.79 35.69
N GLY A 878 3.32 -32.68 35.10
CA GLY A 878 3.13 -31.31 35.58
C GLY A 878 4.32 -30.74 36.34
N ASP A 879 5.42 -31.50 36.43
CA ASP A 879 6.66 -31.07 37.05
C ASP A 879 7.36 -30.00 36.19
N ARG A 880 8.05 -29.06 36.84
CA ARG A 880 8.77 -27.97 36.16
C ARG A 880 9.91 -28.54 35.29
N SER A 881 9.91 -28.18 34.01
CA SER A 881 11.00 -28.51 33.09
C SER A 881 12.37 -28.05 33.59
N LYS A 882 13.38 -28.91 33.47
CA LYS A 882 14.71 -28.73 34.09
C LYS A 882 15.48 -27.49 33.65
N PHE A 883 15.14 -26.93 32.48
CA PHE A 883 15.72 -25.72 31.92
C PHE A 883 15.03 -24.41 32.40
N VAL A 884 13.89 -24.51 33.09
CA VAL A 884 13.14 -23.36 33.63
C VAL A 884 13.68 -23.00 35.02
N ASN A 885 14.20 -21.78 35.17
CA ASN A 885 14.68 -21.27 36.45
C ASN A 885 13.53 -21.21 37.50
N GLU A 886 13.86 -21.26 38.78
CA GLU A 886 12.85 -21.28 39.84
C GLU A 886 12.36 -19.87 40.17
N ASN A 887 11.05 -19.73 40.40
CA ASN A 887 10.40 -18.45 40.76
C ASN A 887 10.49 -17.32 39.72
N SER A 888 10.98 -17.59 38.51
CA SER A 888 11.05 -16.64 37.39
C SER A 888 9.73 -16.49 36.61
N PHE A 889 8.71 -17.31 36.92
CA PHE A 889 7.42 -17.44 36.23
C PHE A 889 6.22 -17.32 37.20
N ASN A 890 5.03 -17.05 36.68
CA ASN A 890 3.78 -16.97 37.47
C ASN A 890 2.98 -18.28 37.47
N TYR A 891 3.01 -19.02 36.36
CA TYR A 891 2.26 -20.25 36.10
C TYR A 891 3.13 -21.24 35.33
N LEU A 892 2.96 -22.53 35.59
CA LEU A 892 3.46 -23.60 34.73
C LEU A 892 2.32 -24.15 33.87
N PHE A 893 2.63 -24.47 32.62
CA PHE A 893 1.77 -25.15 31.67
C PHE A 893 2.60 -26.20 30.89
N PRO A 894 1.97 -27.24 30.33
CA PRO A 894 2.69 -28.24 29.54
C PRO A 894 3.48 -27.59 28.39
N GLY A 895 4.79 -27.84 28.37
CA GLY A 895 5.74 -27.31 27.39
C GLY A 895 6.69 -28.37 26.81
N GLU A 896 6.73 -29.58 27.38
CA GLU A 896 7.44 -30.74 26.82
C GLU A 896 6.52 -31.66 25.99
N ILE A 897 5.62 -31.08 25.21
CA ILE A 897 4.55 -31.79 24.51
C ILE A 897 5.01 -32.33 23.15
N VAL A 898 4.87 -33.63 22.91
CA VAL A 898 5.02 -34.22 21.57
C VAL A 898 3.66 -34.30 20.87
N ILE A 899 3.55 -33.72 19.67
CA ILE A 899 2.38 -33.84 18.79
C ILE A 899 2.93 -34.09 17.39
N PRO A 900 3.05 -35.34 16.89
CA PRO A 900 3.84 -35.64 15.69
C PRO A 900 3.50 -34.83 14.42
N GLU A 901 2.29 -34.28 14.29
CA GLU A 901 1.94 -33.39 13.18
C GLU A 901 2.37 -31.91 13.39
N ILE A 902 2.67 -31.47 14.62
CA ILE A 902 2.87 -30.07 15.04
C ILE A 902 4.24 -29.82 15.73
N LEU A 903 4.64 -30.68 16.66
CA LEU A 903 5.83 -30.59 17.52
C LEU A 903 6.61 -31.92 17.52
N THR A 904 7.91 -31.91 17.25
CA THR A 904 8.81 -33.06 17.42
C THR A 904 9.27 -33.19 18.88
N GLU A 905 10.07 -34.23 19.19
CA GLU A 905 10.66 -34.39 20.54
C GLU A 905 11.64 -33.27 20.92
N ASP A 906 12.15 -32.54 19.93
CA ASP A 906 13.04 -31.36 20.06
C ASP A 906 12.26 -30.06 20.32
N ASP A 907 10.97 -30.01 19.98
CA ASP A 907 10.12 -28.82 20.07
C ASP A 907 9.58 -28.59 21.49
N LYS A 908 10.49 -28.53 22.47
CA LYS A 908 10.18 -28.34 23.89
C LYS A 908 10.56 -26.94 24.35
N GLY A 909 9.75 -26.34 25.23
CA GLY A 909 10.12 -25.09 25.89
C GLY A 909 8.96 -24.24 26.38
N SER A 910 9.30 -23.16 27.08
CA SER A 910 8.33 -22.21 27.63
C SER A 910 7.56 -21.43 26.55
N SER A 911 8.07 -21.39 25.32
CA SER A 911 7.33 -20.96 24.12
C SER A 911 6.06 -21.78 23.87
N VAL A 912 6.16 -23.12 23.94
CA VAL A 912 5.04 -24.06 23.77
C VAL A 912 4.01 -23.83 24.87
N ALA A 913 4.47 -23.80 26.13
CA ALA A 913 3.64 -23.55 27.30
C ALA A 913 2.90 -22.20 27.22
N THR A 914 3.53 -21.17 26.66
CA THR A 914 2.92 -19.84 26.45
C THR A 914 1.78 -19.87 25.43
N ALA A 915 2.00 -20.50 24.27
CA ALA A 915 0.95 -20.67 23.25
C ALA A 915 -0.22 -21.54 23.77
N VAL A 916 0.11 -22.56 24.57
CA VAL A 916 -0.84 -23.40 25.31
C VAL A 916 -1.70 -22.59 26.30
N ALA A 917 -1.07 -21.73 27.12
CA ALA A 917 -1.77 -20.91 28.10
C ALA A 917 -2.68 -19.86 27.43
N ALA A 918 -2.17 -19.18 26.39
CA ALA A 918 -2.93 -18.23 25.60
C ALA A 918 -4.12 -18.88 24.86
N GLY A 919 -3.92 -20.08 24.29
CA GLY A 919 -4.99 -20.86 23.65
C GLY A 919 -6.06 -21.33 24.64
N THR A 920 -5.66 -21.67 25.86
CA THR A 920 -6.56 -22.03 26.97
C THR A 920 -7.40 -20.82 27.41
N ALA A 921 -6.76 -19.66 27.59
CA ALA A 921 -7.44 -18.40 27.87
C ALA A 921 -8.45 -18.00 26.77
N ALA A 922 -8.11 -18.25 25.50
CA ALA A 922 -9.01 -18.02 24.37
C ALA A 922 -10.25 -18.93 24.40
N MET A 923 -10.12 -20.18 24.84
CA MET A 923 -11.27 -21.09 25.04
C MET A 923 -12.19 -20.58 26.15
N ILE A 924 -11.63 -20.16 27.30
CA ILE A 924 -12.39 -19.63 28.44
C ILE A 924 -13.15 -18.36 28.03
N LEU A 925 -12.51 -17.42 27.33
CA LEU A 925 -13.18 -16.21 26.83
C LEU A 925 -14.31 -16.54 25.85
N TRP A 926 -14.10 -17.45 24.90
CA TRP A 926 -15.13 -17.82 23.93
C TRP A 926 -16.34 -18.46 24.61
N CYS A 927 -16.11 -19.36 25.57
CA CYS A 927 -17.19 -19.99 26.34
C CYS A 927 -17.98 -18.96 27.17
N ALA A 928 -17.30 -17.99 27.79
CA ALA A 928 -17.94 -16.92 28.55
C ALA A 928 -18.78 -15.98 27.67
N GLU A 929 -18.31 -15.65 26.46
CA GLU A 929 -19.11 -14.90 25.47
C GLU A 929 -20.33 -15.69 24.98
N TYR A 930 -20.19 -17.00 24.73
CA TYR A 930 -21.31 -17.88 24.39
C TYR A 930 -22.37 -17.92 25.50
N HIS A 931 -21.97 -18.16 26.75
CA HIS A 931 -22.90 -18.19 27.89
C HIS A 931 -23.62 -16.85 28.10
N SER A 932 -22.90 -15.73 27.96
CA SER A 932 -23.47 -14.38 28.03
C SER A 932 -24.49 -14.07 26.91
N LEU A 933 -24.35 -14.70 25.74
CA LEU A 933 -25.32 -14.60 24.63
C LEU A 933 -26.52 -15.54 24.82
N ALA A 934 -26.29 -16.81 25.18
CA ALA A 934 -27.34 -17.79 25.43
C ALA A 934 -28.29 -17.32 26.55
N THR A 935 -27.75 -16.80 27.66
CA THR A 935 -28.53 -16.29 28.79
C THR A 935 -29.28 -14.97 28.50
N LYS A 936 -28.86 -14.19 27.49
CA LYS A 936 -29.63 -13.04 26.96
C LYS A 936 -30.79 -13.53 26.09
N SER A 937 -30.53 -14.45 25.17
CA SER A 937 -31.56 -15.05 24.30
C SER A 937 -32.71 -15.67 25.12
N ASN A 938 -32.36 -16.50 26.11
CA ASN A 938 -33.33 -17.16 26.99
C ASN A 938 -34.13 -16.22 27.91
N LYS A 939 -33.70 -14.95 28.07
CA LYS A 939 -34.49 -13.91 28.77
C LYS A 939 -35.46 -13.22 27.82
N ASN A 940 -35.04 -12.90 26.60
CA ASN A 940 -35.91 -12.30 25.60
C ASN A 940 -37.02 -13.26 25.15
N GLY A 941 -36.71 -14.56 24.98
CA GLY A 941 -37.68 -15.59 24.60
C GLY A 941 -38.74 -15.92 25.66
N LYS A 942 -38.62 -15.41 26.89
CA LYS A 942 -39.63 -15.56 27.97
C LYS A 942 -40.52 -14.32 28.13
N GLY A 943 -40.45 -13.37 27.19
CA GLY A 943 -41.24 -12.13 27.22
C GLY A 943 -42.69 -12.25 26.74
N ASP A 944 -43.04 -13.29 25.96
CA ASP A 944 -44.37 -13.42 25.36
C ASP A 944 -44.88 -14.87 25.36
N GLN A 945 -45.74 -15.19 26.33
CA GLN A 945 -46.67 -16.33 26.26
C GLN A 945 -48.12 -15.81 26.33
N GLY A 946 -48.45 -14.89 25.42
CA GLY A 946 -49.79 -14.32 25.25
C GLY A 946 -50.56 -14.88 24.04
N SER A 947 -51.34 -15.95 24.28
CA SER A 947 -52.31 -16.57 23.35
C SER A 947 -51.78 -17.49 22.22
N LEU A 948 -52.56 -18.52 21.88
CA LEU A 948 -52.33 -19.42 20.76
C LEU A 948 -52.86 -18.80 19.46
N GLY A 949 -52.02 -18.76 18.41
CA GLY A 949 -52.40 -18.29 17.07
C GLY A 949 -51.71 -19.09 15.96
N LYS A 950 -52.52 -19.83 15.20
CA LYS A 950 -52.18 -20.71 14.05
C LYS A 950 -50.90 -20.36 13.25
N ALA A 951 -50.17 -21.40 12.85
CA ALA A 951 -49.17 -21.32 11.77
C ALA A 951 -49.80 -20.89 10.42
N PRO A 952 -49.03 -20.14 9.61
CA PRO A 952 -49.03 -20.35 8.16
C PRO A 952 -47.62 -20.38 7.53
N ASP A 953 -47.49 -21.29 6.56
CA ASP A 953 -46.79 -21.21 5.27
C ASP A 953 -45.32 -20.77 5.13
N THR A 954 -44.59 -21.62 4.40
CA THR A 954 -43.22 -21.43 3.94
C THR A 954 -43.07 -20.33 2.89
N THR A 955 -42.43 -19.21 3.25
CA THR A 955 -41.72 -18.35 2.27
C THR A 955 -40.40 -17.83 2.86
N PHE A 956 -39.26 -18.23 2.28
CA PHE A 956 -37.94 -17.71 2.65
C PHE A 956 -37.75 -16.30 2.05
N SER A 957 -37.96 -15.26 2.86
CA SER A 957 -37.55 -13.89 2.53
C SER A 957 -36.19 -13.59 3.15
N ALA A 958 -35.15 -13.53 2.33
CA ALA A 958 -33.78 -13.22 2.75
C ALA A 958 -33.61 -11.70 2.99
N ASN A 959 -34.23 -11.18 4.06
CA ASN A 959 -34.09 -9.79 4.52
C ASN A 959 -34.19 -9.71 6.05
N LEU A 960 -33.25 -10.35 6.76
CA LEU A 960 -32.96 -9.96 8.14
C LEU A 960 -31.90 -8.85 8.08
N SER A 961 -32.30 -7.63 8.45
CA SER A 961 -31.41 -6.47 8.45
C SER A 961 -30.24 -6.70 9.40
N ILE A 962 -29.02 -6.68 8.87
CA ILE A 962 -27.79 -6.70 9.67
C ILE A 962 -27.78 -5.41 10.51
N LEU A 963 -27.97 -5.55 11.82
CA LEU A 963 -27.69 -4.47 12.77
C LEU A 963 -26.17 -4.33 12.89
N GLU A 964 -25.65 -3.14 12.57
CA GLU A 964 -24.24 -2.80 12.73
C GLU A 964 -23.88 -2.58 14.22
N GLU A 965 -24.01 -3.61 15.05
CA GLU A 965 -23.61 -3.59 16.46
C GLU A 965 -22.07 -3.70 16.63
N SER A 966 -21.37 -2.66 16.17
CA SER A 966 -19.99 -2.25 16.50
C SER A 966 -18.87 -3.30 16.49
N GLU A 967 -17.83 -3.07 15.68
CA GLU A 967 -16.59 -3.90 15.64
C GLU A 967 -15.82 -3.96 16.99
N THR A 968 -16.15 -3.07 17.91
CA THR A 968 -15.84 -3.17 19.35
C THR A 968 -16.72 -4.25 20.00
N GLY A 969 -16.35 -5.51 19.77
CA GLY A 969 -17.14 -6.69 20.11
C GLY A 969 -17.75 -6.70 21.52
N LEU A 970 -18.96 -7.25 21.59
CA LEU A 970 -19.88 -7.23 22.74
C LEU A 970 -19.20 -7.64 24.05
N ARG A 971 -18.73 -6.66 24.83
CA ARG A 971 -18.20 -6.89 26.19
C ARG A 971 -19.26 -7.62 27.01
N THR A 972 -18.88 -8.74 27.62
CA THR A 972 -19.75 -9.50 28.53
C THR A 972 -20.12 -8.63 29.73
N THR A 973 -21.17 -8.98 30.47
CA THR A 973 -21.43 -8.29 31.75
C THR A 973 -20.18 -8.42 32.63
N PRO A 974 -19.75 -7.38 33.39
CA PRO A 974 -18.42 -7.35 34.05
C PRO A 974 -18.05 -8.56 34.92
N GLU A 975 -19.06 -9.31 35.39
CA GLU A 975 -18.89 -10.60 36.07
C GLU A 975 -18.14 -11.66 35.24
N TRP A 976 -18.36 -11.69 33.91
CA TRP A 976 -17.88 -12.71 32.98
C TRP A 976 -16.78 -12.19 32.03
N ASP A 977 -16.18 -11.02 32.28
CA ASP A 977 -15.11 -10.47 31.44
C ASP A 977 -13.74 -10.80 32.04
N PHE A 978 -13.22 -12.01 31.73
CA PHE A 978 -11.98 -12.51 32.34
C PHE A 978 -10.71 -11.68 32.00
N ARG A 979 -10.79 -10.77 31.02
CA ARG A 979 -9.72 -9.80 30.70
C ARG A 979 -9.51 -8.77 31.82
N ARG A 980 -10.54 -8.51 32.62
CA ARG A 980 -10.59 -7.45 33.65
C ARG A 980 -10.22 -7.96 35.04
N ASP A 981 -9.89 -7.03 35.93
CA ASP A 981 -9.67 -7.22 37.37
C ASP A 981 -8.66 -8.35 37.73
N ARG A 982 -7.80 -8.77 36.78
CA ARG A 982 -6.98 -10.00 36.83
C ARG A 982 -7.77 -11.30 37.06
N ARG A 983 -9.03 -11.37 36.61
CA ARG A 983 -9.91 -12.55 36.72
C ARG A 983 -9.30 -13.82 36.11
N MET A 984 -8.64 -13.71 34.95
CA MET A 984 -7.92 -14.86 34.36
C MET A 984 -6.79 -15.36 35.27
N SER A 985 -6.00 -14.45 35.86
CA SER A 985 -4.95 -14.78 36.83
C SER A 985 -5.53 -15.44 38.08
N ALA A 986 -6.61 -14.88 38.64
CA ALA A 986 -7.27 -15.42 39.83
C ALA A 986 -7.90 -16.82 39.60
N LEU A 987 -8.41 -17.09 38.39
CA LEU A 987 -8.84 -18.42 37.98
C LEU A 987 -7.63 -19.38 37.90
N PHE A 988 -6.55 -18.99 37.24
CA PHE A 988 -5.34 -19.81 37.17
C PHE A 988 -4.68 -20.01 38.55
N ASP A 989 -4.82 -19.08 39.49
CA ASP A 989 -4.34 -19.22 40.86
C ASP A 989 -5.17 -20.24 41.67
N ALA A 990 -6.49 -20.31 41.42
CA ALA A 990 -7.38 -21.30 42.02
C ALA A 990 -7.29 -22.69 41.37
N LEU A 991 -6.67 -22.80 40.19
CA LEU A 991 -6.40 -24.06 39.48
C LEU A 991 -5.00 -24.64 39.78
N LYS A 992 -4.29 -24.09 40.78
CA LYS A 992 -3.00 -24.62 41.28
C LYS A 992 -3.22 -25.59 42.45
N PRO A 993 -2.57 -26.77 42.44
CA PRO A 993 -2.32 -27.54 43.65
C PRO A 993 -1.55 -26.71 44.70
N GLU A 994 -1.67 -27.05 45.99
CA GLU A 994 -1.08 -26.26 47.10
C GLU A 994 0.46 -26.15 47.11
N LYS A 995 1.18 -26.89 46.25
CA LYS A 995 2.65 -26.93 46.24
C LYS A 995 3.27 -26.58 44.89
N ASP A 996 2.62 -26.93 43.79
CA ASP A 996 3.19 -26.85 42.45
C ASP A 996 2.41 -25.86 41.60
N LYS A 997 3.12 -24.90 40.99
CA LYS A 997 2.55 -23.74 40.29
C LYS A 997 1.90 -24.07 38.93
N PHE A 998 1.63 -25.35 38.68
CA PHE A 998 0.99 -25.89 37.49
C PHE A 998 -0.51 -25.61 37.47
N VAL A 999 -1.05 -25.26 36.30
CA VAL A 999 -2.47 -24.92 36.13
C VAL A 999 -3.23 -26.15 35.61
N ASP A 1000 -3.77 -26.97 36.52
CA ASP A 1000 -4.48 -28.19 36.13
C ASP A 1000 -5.94 -27.90 35.71
N ILE A 1001 -6.09 -27.33 34.52
CA ILE A 1001 -7.39 -27.27 33.85
C ILE A 1001 -7.86 -28.67 33.39
N THR A 1002 -6.99 -29.70 33.35
CA THR A 1002 -7.39 -31.08 32.99
C THR A 1002 -8.46 -31.59 33.92
N SER A 1003 -8.28 -31.43 35.24
CA SER A 1003 -9.27 -31.88 36.23
C SER A 1003 -10.60 -31.12 36.11
N THR A 1004 -10.57 -29.82 35.78
CA THR A 1004 -11.79 -29.04 35.51
C THR A 1004 -12.52 -29.56 34.26
N ILE A 1005 -11.79 -29.78 33.16
CA ILE A 1005 -12.38 -30.30 31.93
C ILE A 1005 -12.93 -31.72 32.13
N ASN A 1006 -12.19 -32.59 32.81
CA ASN A 1006 -12.62 -33.96 33.09
C ASN A 1006 -13.84 -34.00 34.02
N ALA A 1007 -13.98 -33.08 34.98
CA ALA A 1007 -15.18 -32.95 35.80
C ALA A 1007 -16.41 -32.60 34.95
N VAL A 1008 -16.28 -31.65 34.00
CA VAL A 1008 -17.36 -31.33 33.03
C VAL A 1008 -17.67 -32.54 32.15
N MET A 1009 -16.67 -33.22 31.60
CA MET A 1009 -16.90 -34.41 30.74
C MET A 1009 -17.57 -35.55 31.52
N THR A 1010 -17.15 -35.80 32.77
CA THR A 1010 -17.75 -36.85 33.63
C THR A 1010 -19.20 -36.51 33.97
N SER A 1011 -19.49 -35.24 34.30
CA SER A 1011 -20.87 -34.77 34.51
C SER A 1011 -21.76 -35.05 33.29
N ILE A 1012 -21.25 -34.80 32.08
CA ILE A 1012 -21.96 -35.09 30.82
C ILE A 1012 -22.11 -36.60 30.58
N ASP A 1013 -21.04 -37.38 30.77
CA ASP A 1013 -21.02 -38.83 30.50
C ASP A 1013 -21.88 -39.62 31.50
N GLU A 1014 -22.02 -39.15 32.75
CA GLU A 1014 -22.91 -39.75 33.77
C GLU A 1014 -24.41 -39.51 33.49
N PHE A 1015 -24.78 -38.49 32.70
CA PHE A 1015 -26.17 -38.20 32.32
C PHE A 1015 -26.62 -38.91 31.03
N HIS A 1016 -26.50 -40.25 30.98
CA HIS A 1016 -26.93 -41.06 29.84
C HIS A 1016 -28.00 -42.11 30.16
N GLU A 1017 -29.27 -41.68 30.21
CA GLU A 1017 -30.39 -42.47 29.64
C GLU A 1017 -31.69 -41.67 29.37
N THR A 1018 -31.89 -40.49 29.96
CA THR A 1018 -33.15 -39.72 29.81
C THR A 1018 -33.00 -38.29 29.29
N ASP A 1019 -33.60 -38.05 28.11
CA ASP A 1019 -33.91 -36.77 27.45
C ASP A 1019 -32.74 -35.89 26.94
N LEU A 1020 -32.94 -35.31 25.76
CA LEU A 1020 -32.03 -34.36 25.12
C LEU A 1020 -32.02 -33.00 25.83
N GLU A 1021 -33.12 -32.61 26.49
CA GLU A 1021 -33.15 -31.41 27.35
C GLU A 1021 -32.27 -31.56 28.61
N THR A 1022 -31.96 -32.79 29.03
CA THR A 1022 -31.10 -33.06 30.19
C THR A 1022 -29.61 -32.89 29.88
N GLN A 1023 -29.21 -32.95 28.59
CA GLN A 1023 -27.86 -32.61 28.13
C GLN A 1023 -27.61 -31.08 28.21
N LYS A 1024 -27.55 -30.58 29.45
CA LYS A 1024 -27.18 -29.20 29.78
C LYS A 1024 -25.89 -28.82 29.07
N SER A 1025 -25.78 -27.55 28.70
CA SER A 1025 -24.67 -27.08 27.90
C SER A 1025 -23.33 -27.29 28.62
N CYS A 1026 -22.46 -28.09 28.00
CA CYS A 1026 -21.07 -28.26 28.43
C CYS A 1026 -20.32 -26.91 28.57
N ILE A 1027 -20.76 -25.90 27.80
CA ILE A 1027 -20.23 -24.53 27.86
C ILE A 1027 -20.71 -23.84 29.14
N GLU A 1028 -21.99 -23.96 29.49
CA GLU A 1028 -22.53 -23.36 30.72
C GLU A 1028 -21.91 -23.98 31.96
N GLU A 1029 -21.75 -25.30 32.00
CA GLU A 1029 -21.13 -25.99 33.14
C GLU A 1029 -19.64 -25.65 33.28
N PHE A 1030 -18.86 -25.69 32.19
CA PHE A 1030 -17.45 -25.27 32.19
C PHE A 1030 -17.29 -23.82 32.66
N VAL A 1031 -18.14 -22.91 32.16
CA VAL A 1031 -18.15 -21.49 32.56
C VAL A 1031 -18.55 -21.31 34.03
N LEU A 1032 -19.50 -22.11 34.54
CA LEU A 1032 -19.88 -22.11 35.95
C LEU A 1032 -18.77 -22.65 36.84
N MET A 1033 -18.04 -23.70 36.46
CA MET A 1033 -16.86 -24.16 37.21
C MET A 1033 -15.74 -23.11 37.21
N CYS A 1034 -15.43 -22.50 36.05
CA CYS A 1034 -14.47 -21.40 35.96
C CYS A 1034 -14.86 -20.20 36.84
N LYS A 1035 -16.15 -19.93 37.05
CA LYS A 1035 -16.62 -18.89 37.99
C LYS A 1035 -16.64 -19.36 39.44
N GLY A 1036 -16.98 -20.62 39.72
CA GLY A 1036 -16.97 -21.21 41.06
C GLY A 1036 -15.57 -21.23 41.68
N ASN A 1037 -14.54 -21.41 40.84
CA ASN A 1037 -13.14 -21.34 41.24
C ASN A 1037 -12.61 -19.91 41.40
N LEU A 1038 -13.33 -18.86 40.93
CA LEU A 1038 -12.92 -17.49 41.25
C LEU A 1038 -13.12 -17.24 42.76
N PRO A 1039 -12.17 -16.61 43.46
CA PRO A 1039 -12.35 -16.19 44.86
C PRO A 1039 -13.35 -15.01 44.94
N LEU A 1040 -14.63 -15.34 44.86
CA LEU A 1040 -15.76 -14.41 44.91
C LEU A 1040 -15.88 -13.75 46.29
N ASN A 1041 -15.20 -12.62 46.46
CA ASN A 1041 -15.42 -11.61 47.51
C ASN A 1041 -15.75 -12.19 48.90
N ARG A 1042 -14.73 -12.69 49.60
CA ARG A 1042 -14.68 -12.49 51.05
C ARG A 1042 -14.60 -10.98 51.31
N ARG A 1043 -15.76 -10.36 51.53
CA ARG A 1043 -15.88 -9.06 52.20
C ARG A 1043 -15.60 -9.20 53.69
#